data_AF-A3DIL1-F1
#
_entry.id   AF-A3DIL1-F1
#
_cell.length_a   1.000
_cell.length_b   1.000
_cell.length_c   1.000
_cell.angle_alpha   90.00
_cell.angle_beta   90.00
_cell.angle_gamma   90.00
#
_symmetry.space_group_name_H-M   'P 1'
#
loop_
_entity.id
_entity.type
_entity.pdbx_description
1 polymer ?
#
loop_
_entity_poly.entity_id
_entity_poly.type
_entity_poly.pdbx_seq_one_letter_code
_entity_poly.pdbx_strand_id
1 'polypeptide(L)'
;MKKTASFILVLSLLLAFIIPAEGGLAAEGNLLFNPGFELGSTEGWYPYGECTIEAVGTEAHSGNYSVFVTDRTQDWNGVAQDMLDKLTVGMTYQVSAWVKVAGTGSHQVKISMKKVETGKEPVYDNIASITVEGSEWYRLSGPYSYTGTNVTNLELYIEGPQPGVSYYVDDVTVTEVGSAATWKEEANARIEQIRKRDAKIRIVDSNNKPVSGVSIDVRQVKHEFGFGSAITMNGIHDPRYTEFFKNNYEWAVFENEAKWYSNESSQGNVSYANADYLYNWCAENGIKVRGHCIFWEPEEWQPSWLKGLTGDALMKAIDARLESVVPHFRGKFLHWDVNNEMLHGDFFKSRLGESIWPYMFKRARELDPDAKLFVNDYNIITYVEGDAYIRQIEWLLQNGAEIDGIGVQGHFDEDVEPLVVKARLDNLATLGIPIWVTEYDSKTPDVNKRAENLENLYRIAFSHPAVEGIIMWGFWAGNHWRGQDAAIVDHDWTVNEAGKRYQALLKEWTTITSGTTDSTGAFDFRGFHGTYEITVSVPGKEPFVKTIELTKGNGTAVYTFTVDGTDAGNVLYGDLNQDGQVSSTDLVAMKRYLLKNFELSGVGLEAADLNSDGKVNSTDLVALKRFLLKEIDELPLKR
;
A
#
# COMPACT_ATOMS: atom_id res chain seq x y z
N MET A 1 11.41 17.95 50.27
CA MET A 1 10.02 17.43 50.16
C MET A 1 9.65 17.39 48.69
N LYS A 2 9.30 16.19 48.23
CA LYS A 2 9.31 15.74 46.83
C LYS A 2 8.12 16.31 46.05
N LYS A 3 8.39 16.93 44.89
CA LYS A 3 7.41 17.15 43.82
C LYS A 3 7.52 15.97 42.87
N THR A 4 6.53 15.09 42.87
CA THR A 4 6.37 14.00 41.90
C THR A 4 5.59 14.54 40.72
N ALA A 5 6.27 14.76 39.60
CA ALA A 5 5.65 14.97 38.29
C ALA A 5 5.37 13.60 37.67
N SER A 6 4.10 13.28 37.44
CA SER A 6 3.71 12.10 36.68
C SER A 6 3.86 12.41 35.20
N PHE A 7 4.90 11.83 34.59
CA PHE A 7 5.00 11.66 33.13
C PHE A 7 3.89 10.70 32.69
N ILE A 8 2.96 11.18 31.87
CA ILE A 8 2.04 10.31 31.12
C ILE A 8 2.79 9.89 29.87
N LEU A 9 3.31 8.67 29.90
CA LEU A 9 3.85 7.98 28.73
C LEU A 9 2.67 7.62 27.82
N VAL A 10 2.54 8.28 26.68
CA VAL A 10 1.60 7.87 25.64
C VAL A 10 2.21 6.67 24.94
N LEU A 11 1.82 5.48 25.37
CA LEU A 11 2.17 4.22 24.72
C LEU A 11 1.33 4.12 23.44
N SER A 12 1.92 4.42 22.29
CA SER A 12 1.38 4.03 21.00
C SER A 12 1.34 2.50 20.95
N LEU A 13 0.14 1.93 20.99
CA LEU A 13 -0.06 0.51 20.68
C LEU A 13 0.19 0.34 19.17
N LEU A 14 1.45 0.13 18.79
CA LEU A 14 1.76 -0.70 17.65
C LEU A 14 1.21 -2.09 18.00
N LEU A 15 0.18 -2.54 17.29
CA LEU A 15 -0.04 -3.96 17.07
C LEU A 15 1.14 -4.46 16.21
N ALA A 16 2.30 -4.60 16.84
CA ALA A 16 3.35 -5.46 16.33
C ALA A 16 2.75 -6.86 16.35
N PHE A 17 2.67 -7.50 15.18
CA PHE A 17 2.69 -8.95 15.15
C PHE A 17 4.01 -9.37 15.81
N ILE A 18 3.93 -9.67 17.11
CA ILE A 18 5.00 -10.37 17.82
C ILE A 18 5.02 -11.77 17.20
N ILE A 19 5.91 -11.96 16.24
CA ILE A 19 6.39 -13.30 15.89
C ILE A 19 7.00 -13.85 17.19
N PRO A 20 6.57 -15.02 17.68
CA PRO A 20 7.20 -15.61 18.83
C PRO A 20 8.68 -15.84 18.51
N ALA A 21 9.56 -15.31 19.35
CA ALA A 21 10.89 -15.85 19.50
C ALA A 21 10.75 -17.25 20.15
N GLU A 22 10.39 -18.24 19.34
CA GLU A 22 10.56 -19.66 19.64
C GLU A 22 11.35 -20.27 18.49
N GLY A 23 12.60 -20.60 18.79
CA GLY A 23 13.52 -21.20 17.84
C GLY A 23 13.13 -22.62 17.44
N GLY A 24 13.54 -23.00 16.23
CA GLY A 24 13.74 -24.39 15.85
C GLY A 24 12.49 -25.16 15.43
N LEU A 25 11.85 -24.73 14.34
CA LEU A 25 11.12 -25.52 13.34
C LEU A 25 10.70 -24.52 12.24
N ALA A 26 10.72 -24.94 10.97
CA ALA A 26 10.49 -24.08 9.81
C ALA A 26 9.40 -23.02 10.05
N ALA A 27 9.67 -21.76 9.71
CA ALA A 27 8.62 -20.74 9.58
C ALA A 27 7.47 -21.36 8.77
N GLU A 28 6.24 -21.29 9.29
CA GLU A 28 5.07 -21.97 8.73
C GLU A 28 5.02 -21.74 7.20
N GLY A 29 5.18 -22.80 6.41
CA GLY A 29 5.19 -22.74 4.94
C GLY A 29 6.56 -22.66 4.24
N ASN A 30 7.70 -22.64 4.94
CA ASN A 30 9.02 -22.74 4.30
C ASN A 30 9.29 -24.19 3.83
N LEU A 31 9.66 -24.34 2.56
CA LEU A 31 9.88 -25.65 1.92
C LEU A 31 11.27 -26.24 2.19
N LEU A 32 12.19 -25.46 2.75
CA LEU A 32 13.56 -25.89 3.01
C LEU A 32 13.69 -26.67 4.33
N PHE A 33 14.58 -27.65 4.33
CA PHE A 33 15.03 -28.32 5.56
C PHE A 33 16.19 -27.53 6.17
N ASN A 34 16.16 -27.37 7.50
CA ASN A 34 17.16 -26.65 8.29
C ASN A 34 17.54 -25.27 7.69
N PRO A 35 16.57 -24.38 7.41
CA PRO A 35 16.80 -23.14 6.65
C PRO A 35 17.69 -22.08 7.32
N GLY A 36 17.73 -22.07 8.66
CA GLY A 36 18.57 -21.19 9.48
C GLY A 36 19.65 -21.95 10.25
N PHE A 37 20.00 -23.18 9.84
CA PHE A 37 21.11 -23.96 10.43
C PHE A 37 21.04 -24.26 11.94
N GLU A 38 19.88 -24.03 12.58
CA GLU A 38 19.65 -24.18 14.02
C GLU A 38 19.83 -25.60 14.59
N LEU A 39 19.99 -26.62 13.73
CA LEU A 39 20.44 -27.96 14.16
C LEU A 39 21.92 -27.98 14.60
N GLY A 40 22.65 -26.87 14.42
CA GLY A 40 24.09 -26.81 14.67
C GLY A 40 24.89 -27.69 13.71
N SER A 41 24.32 -28.02 12.55
CA SER A 41 24.94 -28.82 11.49
C SER A 41 24.43 -28.39 10.12
N THR A 42 25.12 -28.80 9.06
CA THR A 42 24.73 -28.55 7.66
C THR A 42 23.79 -29.64 7.12
N GLU A 43 23.11 -30.41 7.98
CA GLU A 43 22.20 -31.46 7.54
C GLU A 43 21.14 -30.88 6.56
N GLY A 44 20.99 -31.56 5.41
CA GLY A 44 20.14 -31.12 4.30
C GLY A 44 20.78 -30.12 3.33
N TRP A 45 21.97 -29.60 3.63
CA TRP A 45 22.73 -28.69 2.78
C TRP A 45 24.07 -29.31 2.37
N TYR A 46 24.59 -28.93 1.21
CA TYR A 46 25.86 -29.44 0.69
C TYR A 46 26.67 -28.36 -0.02
N PRO A 47 28.00 -28.50 -0.08
CA PRO A 47 28.84 -27.59 -0.85
C PRO A 47 28.51 -27.72 -2.34
N TYR A 48 28.26 -26.59 -2.98
CA TYR A 48 28.04 -26.49 -4.41
C TYR A 48 29.36 -26.13 -5.09
N GLY A 49 29.96 -27.10 -5.79
CA GLY A 49 31.31 -26.97 -6.33
C GLY A 49 32.42 -27.18 -5.29
N GLU A 50 33.62 -26.67 -5.57
CA GLU A 50 34.80 -26.83 -4.71
C GLU A 50 34.79 -25.75 -3.61
N CYS A 51 34.21 -26.08 -2.46
CA CYS A 51 34.20 -25.26 -1.25
C CYS A 51 33.93 -26.11 0.00
N THR A 52 34.11 -25.52 1.17
CA THR A 52 33.75 -26.10 2.47
C THR A 52 32.53 -25.37 3.03
N ILE A 53 31.60 -26.10 3.65
CA ILE A 53 30.50 -25.51 4.43
C ILE A 53 30.54 -26.03 5.87
N GLU A 54 30.34 -25.15 6.84
CA GLU A 54 30.31 -25.47 8.26
C GLU A 54 29.19 -24.69 8.96
N ALA A 55 28.39 -25.33 9.80
CA ALA A 55 27.45 -24.61 10.66
C ALA A 55 28.23 -24.02 11.85
N VAL A 56 28.13 -22.70 12.03
CA VAL A 56 28.90 -21.95 13.03
C VAL A 56 27.97 -21.17 13.94
N GLY A 57 28.34 -21.06 15.23
CA GLY A 57 27.59 -20.24 16.21
C GLY A 57 28.26 -18.92 16.56
N THR A 58 29.32 -18.53 15.82
CA THR A 58 30.07 -17.28 16.06
C THR A 58 29.42 -16.07 15.42
N GLU A 59 28.66 -16.29 14.35
CA GLU A 59 27.96 -15.29 13.55
C GLU A 59 26.63 -15.91 13.14
N ALA A 60 25.53 -15.20 13.39
CA ALA A 60 24.19 -15.59 12.98
C ALA A 60 23.37 -14.32 12.73
N HIS A 61 22.47 -14.35 11.75
CA HIS A 61 21.54 -13.26 11.52
C HIS A 61 20.42 -13.31 12.56
N SER A 62 19.84 -14.50 12.73
CA SER A 62 18.89 -14.81 13.79
C SER A 62 19.23 -16.16 14.42
N GLY A 63 18.54 -16.53 15.50
CA GLY A 63 18.83 -17.81 16.16
C GLY A 63 20.25 -17.90 16.75
N ASN A 64 20.85 -19.09 16.68
CA ASN A 64 22.17 -19.38 17.24
C ASN A 64 23.20 -19.79 16.19
N TYR A 65 22.79 -20.16 14.98
CA TYR A 65 23.68 -20.72 13.98
C TYR A 65 23.48 -20.08 12.61
N SER A 66 24.54 -20.05 11.81
CA SER A 66 24.47 -19.83 10.37
C SER A 66 25.38 -20.84 9.66
N VAL A 67 25.37 -20.89 8.33
CA VAL A 67 26.43 -21.60 7.59
C VAL A 67 27.54 -20.65 7.20
N PHE A 68 28.79 -21.09 7.35
CA PHE A 68 29.98 -20.42 6.86
C PHE A 68 30.55 -21.18 5.67
N VAL A 69 30.72 -20.48 4.55
CA VAL A 69 31.22 -21.04 3.29
C VAL A 69 32.64 -20.55 3.03
N THR A 70 33.59 -21.47 2.95
CA THR A 70 35.04 -21.19 2.81
C THR A 70 35.68 -21.96 1.66
N ASP A 71 36.98 -21.72 1.41
CA ASP A 71 37.81 -22.48 0.46
C ASP A 71 37.29 -22.50 -0.99
N ARG A 72 36.55 -21.46 -1.37
CA ARG A 72 35.91 -21.34 -2.68
C ARG A 72 36.94 -21.06 -3.78
N THR A 73 36.93 -21.87 -4.85
CA THR A 73 37.87 -21.72 -5.97
C THR A 73 37.29 -20.95 -7.15
N GLN A 74 35.96 -20.83 -7.23
CA GLN A 74 35.21 -20.10 -8.27
C GLN A 74 34.08 -19.26 -7.65
N ASP A 75 33.60 -18.27 -8.39
CA ASP A 75 32.52 -17.36 -7.98
C ASP A 75 31.15 -18.05 -7.87
N TRP A 76 30.92 -19.11 -8.62
CA TRP A 76 29.70 -19.92 -8.54
C TRP A 76 29.73 -20.98 -7.42
N ASN A 77 30.87 -21.17 -6.73
CA ASN A 77 30.91 -22.10 -5.59
C ASN A 77 30.12 -21.54 -4.43
N GLY A 78 29.45 -22.40 -3.65
CA GLY A 78 28.59 -21.94 -2.58
C GLY A 78 27.92 -23.04 -1.77
N VAL A 79 26.75 -22.73 -1.21
CA VAL A 79 25.94 -23.68 -0.42
C VAL A 79 24.63 -23.96 -1.15
N ALA A 80 24.23 -25.23 -1.21
CA ALA A 80 23.05 -25.67 -1.96
C ALA A 80 22.15 -26.64 -1.20
N GLN A 81 20.89 -26.70 -1.64
CA GLN A 81 19.91 -27.69 -1.21
C GLN A 81 19.06 -28.14 -2.41
N ASP A 82 18.71 -29.43 -2.45
CA ASP A 82 17.85 -30.01 -3.49
C ASP A 82 16.41 -29.50 -3.36
N MET A 83 15.80 -29.20 -4.51
CA MET A 83 14.45 -28.65 -4.63
C MET A 83 13.51 -29.50 -5.50
N LEU A 84 13.98 -30.64 -6.03
CA LEU A 84 13.31 -31.37 -7.10
C LEU A 84 11.89 -31.81 -6.74
N ASP A 85 11.72 -32.35 -5.53
CA ASP A 85 10.43 -32.83 -5.03
C ASP A 85 9.70 -31.80 -4.16
N LYS A 86 10.20 -30.56 -4.11
CA LYS A 86 9.66 -29.49 -3.27
C LYS A 86 8.86 -28.45 -4.04
N LEU A 87 9.16 -28.27 -5.33
CA LEU A 87 8.49 -27.29 -6.18
C LEU A 87 7.53 -27.96 -7.17
N THR A 88 6.34 -27.40 -7.31
CA THR A 88 5.33 -27.76 -8.30
C THR A 88 5.45 -26.88 -9.55
N VAL A 89 5.52 -27.50 -10.74
CA VAL A 89 5.58 -26.80 -12.03
C VAL A 89 4.34 -25.92 -12.24
N GLY A 90 4.54 -24.70 -12.72
CA GLY A 90 3.48 -23.70 -12.94
C GLY A 90 3.16 -22.85 -11.71
N MET A 91 3.89 -23.04 -10.61
CA MET A 91 3.81 -22.19 -9.42
C MET A 91 4.95 -21.16 -9.40
N THR A 92 4.69 -20.01 -8.79
CA THR A 92 5.71 -19.02 -8.44
C THR A 92 5.99 -19.10 -6.94
N TYR A 93 7.26 -18.96 -6.57
CA TYR A 93 7.74 -19.02 -5.19
C TYR A 93 8.52 -17.74 -4.87
N GLN A 94 8.47 -17.28 -3.63
CA GLN A 94 9.37 -16.26 -3.13
C GLN A 94 10.57 -16.95 -2.51
N VAL A 95 11.77 -16.59 -2.96
CA VAL A 95 13.03 -17.09 -2.41
C VAL A 95 13.77 -15.95 -1.74
N SER A 96 14.31 -16.16 -0.54
CA SER A 96 15.17 -15.18 0.12
C SER A 96 16.27 -15.84 0.94
N ALA A 97 17.34 -15.09 1.19
CA ALA A 97 18.41 -15.48 2.11
C ALA A 97 18.98 -14.23 2.79
N TRP A 98 19.56 -14.41 3.98
CA TRP A 98 20.44 -13.43 4.60
C TRP A 98 21.88 -13.83 4.35
N VAL A 99 22.71 -12.87 3.95
CA VAL A 99 24.12 -13.09 3.63
C VAL A 99 25.01 -12.04 4.26
N LYS A 100 26.18 -12.44 4.72
CA LYS A 100 27.22 -11.54 5.25
C LYS A 100 28.57 -11.98 4.71
N VAL A 101 29.30 -11.08 4.06
CA VAL A 101 30.64 -11.40 3.53
C VAL A 101 31.67 -11.38 4.67
N ALA A 102 32.54 -12.38 4.74
CA ALA A 102 33.63 -12.45 5.72
C ALA A 102 34.92 -11.91 5.11
N GLY A 103 34.94 -10.61 4.77
CA GLY A 103 36.06 -9.98 4.09
C GLY A 103 35.88 -8.48 3.88
N THR A 104 36.90 -7.83 3.31
CA THR A 104 36.85 -6.41 2.95
C THR A 104 36.38 -6.21 1.51
N GLY A 105 35.83 -5.04 1.22
CA GLY A 105 35.43 -4.65 -0.12
C GLY A 105 33.98 -5.02 -0.43
N SER A 106 33.62 -4.74 -1.69
CA SER A 106 32.27 -4.86 -2.21
C SER A 106 32.17 -6.09 -3.10
N HIS A 107 31.22 -6.97 -2.82
CA HIS A 107 31.09 -8.26 -3.49
C HIS A 107 29.68 -8.53 -3.96
N GLN A 108 29.53 -9.13 -5.14
CA GLN A 108 28.24 -9.58 -5.61
C GLN A 108 27.91 -10.96 -5.02
N VAL A 109 26.72 -11.09 -4.44
CA VAL A 109 26.15 -12.35 -3.95
C VAL A 109 24.81 -12.58 -4.65
N LYS A 110 24.51 -13.83 -4.99
CA LYS A 110 23.33 -14.21 -5.76
C LYS A 110 22.61 -15.40 -5.15
N ILE A 111 21.30 -15.45 -5.34
CA ILE A 111 20.51 -16.67 -5.21
C ILE A 111 20.23 -17.17 -6.63
N SER A 112 20.55 -18.43 -6.88
CA SER A 112 20.41 -19.03 -8.20
C SER A 112 19.74 -20.41 -8.09
N MET A 113 19.00 -20.78 -9.14
CA MET A 113 18.39 -22.09 -9.28
C MET A 113 18.98 -22.78 -10.50
N LYS A 114 19.60 -23.95 -10.30
CA LYS A 114 19.98 -24.84 -11.40
C LYS A 114 18.82 -25.76 -11.72
N LYS A 115 18.50 -25.92 -13.00
CA LYS A 115 17.46 -26.82 -13.51
C LYS A 115 18.00 -27.67 -14.65
N VAL A 116 17.75 -28.97 -14.61
CA VAL A 116 18.06 -29.91 -15.70
C VAL A 116 16.79 -30.64 -16.12
N GLU A 117 16.49 -30.58 -17.41
CA GLU A 117 15.40 -31.34 -18.02
C GLU A 117 15.95 -32.55 -18.77
N THR A 118 15.14 -33.59 -18.88
CA THR A 118 15.52 -34.83 -19.58
C THR A 118 15.99 -34.53 -21.01
N GLY A 119 17.26 -34.85 -21.29
CA GLY A 119 17.86 -34.67 -22.62
C GLY A 119 18.23 -33.22 -22.96
N LYS A 120 18.26 -32.30 -21.99
CA LYS A 120 18.68 -30.91 -22.17
C LYS A 120 19.88 -30.56 -21.31
N GLU A 121 20.59 -29.52 -21.72
CA GLU A 121 21.67 -28.92 -20.93
C GLU A 121 21.12 -28.21 -19.68
N PRO A 122 21.92 -28.10 -18.60
CA PRO A 122 21.55 -27.34 -17.42
C PRO A 122 21.26 -25.86 -17.72
N VAL A 123 20.21 -25.35 -17.09
CA VAL A 123 19.85 -23.92 -17.07
C VAL A 123 20.08 -23.37 -15.67
N TYR A 124 20.60 -22.14 -15.59
CA TYR A 124 20.90 -21.45 -14.33
C TYR A 124 20.13 -20.14 -14.29
N ASP A 125 19.07 -20.12 -13.49
CA ASP A 125 18.20 -18.97 -13.32
C ASP A 125 18.74 -18.14 -12.14
N ASN A 126 19.10 -16.87 -12.39
CA ASN A 126 19.41 -15.94 -11.30
C ASN A 126 18.08 -15.41 -10.72
N ILE A 127 17.83 -15.68 -9.44
CA ILE A 127 16.60 -15.25 -8.75
C ILE A 127 16.77 -13.87 -8.14
N ALA A 128 17.90 -13.64 -7.47
CA ALA A 128 18.22 -12.38 -6.81
C ALA A 128 19.72 -12.13 -6.87
N SER A 129 20.10 -10.85 -6.83
CA SER A 129 21.49 -10.42 -6.83
C SER A 129 21.61 -9.14 -6.02
N ILE A 130 22.67 -9.04 -5.21
CA ILE A 130 22.95 -7.86 -4.40
C ILE A 130 24.46 -7.63 -4.30
N THR A 131 24.83 -6.38 -4.07
CA THR A 131 26.19 -6.02 -3.67
C THR A 131 26.27 -5.90 -2.15
N VAL A 132 27.17 -6.66 -1.53
CA VAL A 132 27.35 -6.81 -0.08
C VAL A 132 28.70 -6.24 0.35
N GLU A 133 28.71 -5.58 1.51
CA GLU A 133 29.93 -5.17 2.22
C GLU A 133 30.09 -6.00 3.50
N GLY A 134 31.30 -6.46 3.80
CA GLY A 134 31.54 -7.57 4.75
C GLY A 134 31.41 -7.27 6.25
N SER A 135 30.67 -6.24 6.63
CA SER A 135 30.42 -5.89 8.04
C SER A 135 28.97 -6.14 8.49
N GLU A 136 28.03 -6.29 7.56
CA GLU A 136 26.60 -6.31 7.87
C GLU A 136 25.90 -7.47 7.15
N TRP A 137 24.74 -7.85 7.68
CA TRP A 137 23.85 -8.82 7.06
C TRP A 137 22.96 -8.13 6.03
N TYR A 138 22.90 -8.70 4.83
CA TYR A 138 22.05 -8.22 3.76
C TYR A 138 21.06 -9.30 3.38
N ARG A 139 19.79 -8.91 3.28
CA ARG A 139 18.78 -9.74 2.65
C ARG A 139 18.77 -9.53 1.14
N LEU A 140 18.71 -10.62 0.41
CA LEU A 140 18.39 -10.65 -1.01
C LEU A 140 17.24 -11.63 -1.26
N SER A 141 16.30 -11.23 -2.11
CA SER A 141 15.09 -11.99 -2.37
C SER A 141 14.57 -11.76 -3.78
N GLY A 142 13.82 -12.72 -4.29
CA GLY A 142 13.22 -12.64 -5.61
C GLY A 142 12.21 -13.76 -5.86
N PRO A 143 11.25 -13.53 -6.77
CA PRO A 143 10.34 -14.56 -7.20
C PRO A 143 11.01 -15.54 -8.17
N TYR A 144 10.67 -16.82 -8.04
CA TYR A 144 11.06 -17.89 -8.95
C TYR A 144 9.80 -18.56 -9.52
N SER A 145 9.52 -18.34 -10.81
CA SER A 145 8.44 -19.01 -11.54
C SER A 145 8.94 -20.37 -12.04
N TYR A 146 8.53 -21.44 -11.38
CA TYR A 146 9.03 -22.78 -11.72
C TYR A 146 8.32 -23.32 -12.96
N THR A 147 9.07 -23.39 -14.05
CA THR A 147 8.63 -23.92 -15.34
C THR A 147 9.47 -25.13 -15.73
N GLY A 148 8.89 -26.04 -16.49
CA GLY A 148 9.64 -27.10 -17.16
C GLY A 148 8.84 -28.37 -17.40
N THR A 149 9.44 -29.32 -18.11
CA THR A 149 8.88 -30.66 -18.33
C THR A 149 9.93 -31.72 -18.05
N ASN A 150 9.56 -32.77 -17.29
CA ASN A 150 10.46 -33.87 -16.91
C ASN A 150 11.80 -33.39 -16.35
N VAL A 151 11.74 -32.48 -15.36
CA VAL A 151 12.90 -31.99 -14.62
C VAL A 151 13.50 -33.15 -13.82
N THR A 152 14.80 -33.36 -13.94
CA THR A 152 15.54 -34.47 -13.29
C THR A 152 16.50 -34.00 -12.22
N ASN A 153 16.78 -32.71 -12.15
CA ASN A 153 17.62 -32.07 -11.13
C ASN A 153 17.20 -30.61 -10.97
N LEU A 154 17.04 -30.19 -9.73
CA LEU A 154 16.66 -28.83 -9.36
C LEU A 154 17.36 -28.46 -8.06
N GLU A 155 18.27 -27.50 -8.10
CA GLU A 155 19.14 -27.17 -6.97
C GLU A 155 19.10 -25.66 -6.72
N LEU A 156 18.66 -25.27 -5.53
CA LEU A 156 18.79 -23.89 -5.05
C LEU A 156 20.18 -23.74 -4.46
N TYR A 157 20.89 -22.68 -4.86
CA TYR A 157 22.21 -22.39 -4.32
C TYR A 157 22.44 -20.89 -4.17
N ILE A 158 23.23 -20.53 -3.15
CA ILE A 158 23.69 -19.17 -2.94
C ILE A 158 25.13 -19.10 -3.42
N GLU A 159 25.43 -18.21 -4.36
CA GLU A 159 26.73 -18.04 -5.01
C GLU A 159 27.23 -16.60 -4.93
N GLY A 160 28.45 -16.36 -5.42
CA GLY A 160 29.25 -15.22 -4.97
C GLY A 160 29.75 -15.46 -3.54
N PRO A 161 30.54 -14.55 -2.92
CA PRO A 161 31.30 -13.41 -3.48
C PRO A 161 32.43 -13.85 -4.44
N GLN A 162 33.41 -13.00 -4.72
CA GLN A 162 34.57 -13.35 -5.56
C GLN A 162 35.30 -14.62 -5.05
N PRO A 163 36.03 -15.35 -5.92
CA PRO A 163 36.80 -16.52 -5.52
C PRO A 163 37.75 -16.23 -4.34
N GLY A 164 37.88 -17.19 -3.41
CA GLY A 164 38.68 -17.05 -2.20
C GLY A 164 38.05 -16.20 -1.08
N VAL A 165 36.92 -15.52 -1.33
CA VAL A 165 36.21 -14.76 -0.30
C VAL A 165 35.16 -15.65 0.35
N SER A 166 35.22 -15.73 1.68
CA SER A 166 34.29 -16.51 2.51
C SER A 166 33.06 -15.67 2.86
N TYR A 167 31.94 -16.32 3.16
CA TYR A 167 30.69 -15.64 3.51
C TYR A 167 29.80 -16.52 4.37
N TYR A 168 28.90 -15.88 5.08
CA TYR A 168 27.86 -16.50 5.89
C TYR A 168 26.53 -16.45 5.14
N VAL A 169 25.73 -17.51 5.29
CA VAL A 169 24.33 -17.56 4.84
C VAL A 169 23.47 -17.98 6.02
N ASP A 170 22.30 -17.37 6.14
CA ASP A 170 21.33 -17.67 7.17
C ASP A 170 19.90 -17.44 6.68
N ASP A 171 18.92 -17.94 7.43
CA ASP A 171 17.49 -17.66 7.26
C ASP A 171 17.00 -17.79 5.81
N VAL A 172 17.32 -18.90 5.15
CA VAL A 172 16.92 -19.12 3.75
C VAL A 172 15.44 -19.52 3.69
N THR A 173 14.66 -18.85 2.84
CA THR A 173 13.23 -19.12 2.71
C THR A 173 12.86 -19.47 1.28
N VAL A 174 12.02 -20.50 1.11
CA VAL A 174 11.29 -20.74 -0.14
C VAL A 174 9.81 -20.93 0.23
N THR A 175 8.95 -20.02 -0.21
CA THR A 175 7.52 -20.03 0.10
C THR A 175 6.68 -19.85 -1.15
N GLU A 176 5.52 -20.50 -1.21
CA GLU A 176 4.60 -20.38 -2.35
C GLU A 176 3.99 -18.97 -2.45
N VAL A 177 3.91 -18.44 -3.68
CA VAL A 177 3.24 -17.17 -3.99
C VAL A 177 1.87 -17.39 -4.63
N GLY A 178 1.78 -18.35 -5.57
CA GLY A 178 0.55 -18.70 -6.27
C GLY A 178 0.78 -19.48 -7.56
N SER A 179 -0.32 -19.87 -8.21
CA SER A 179 -0.32 -20.65 -9.45
C SER A 179 -0.53 -19.78 -10.69
N ALA A 180 0.32 -19.91 -11.70
CA ALA A 180 0.18 -19.21 -12.97
C ALA A 180 -1.12 -19.58 -13.71
N ALA A 181 -1.70 -20.75 -13.43
CA ALA A 181 -2.94 -21.20 -14.05
C ALA A 181 -4.21 -20.60 -13.41
N THR A 182 -4.14 -20.15 -12.15
CA THR A 182 -5.33 -19.73 -11.37
C THR A 182 -5.17 -18.38 -10.66
N TRP A 183 -4.07 -17.66 -10.91
CA TRP A 183 -3.78 -16.39 -10.24
C TRP A 183 -4.92 -15.36 -10.35
N LYS A 184 -5.66 -15.39 -11.46
CA LYS A 184 -6.75 -14.45 -11.74
C LYS A 184 -7.97 -14.76 -10.88
N GLU A 185 -8.35 -16.03 -10.78
CA GLU A 185 -9.41 -16.52 -9.90
C GLU A 185 -9.07 -16.27 -8.43
N GLU A 186 -7.83 -16.54 -8.03
CA GLU A 186 -7.33 -16.24 -6.68
C GLU A 186 -7.36 -14.74 -6.37
N ALA A 187 -6.97 -13.89 -7.34
CA ALA A 187 -7.05 -12.44 -7.19
C ALA A 187 -8.50 -11.96 -7.04
N ASN A 188 -9.42 -12.52 -7.82
CA ASN A 188 -10.85 -12.21 -7.70
C ASN A 188 -11.42 -12.65 -6.35
N ALA A 189 -11.03 -13.83 -5.85
CA ALA A 189 -11.42 -14.29 -4.51
C ALA A 189 -10.92 -13.35 -3.41
N ARG A 190 -9.66 -12.88 -3.51
CA ARG A 190 -9.12 -11.87 -2.58
C ARG A 190 -9.88 -10.55 -2.68
N ILE A 191 -10.18 -10.07 -3.88
CA ILE A 191 -10.98 -8.84 -4.10
C ILE A 191 -12.34 -8.97 -3.40
N GLU A 192 -13.04 -10.08 -3.61
CA GLU A 192 -14.33 -10.36 -2.95
C GLU A 192 -14.23 -10.34 -1.41
N GLN A 193 -13.10 -10.79 -0.86
CA GLN A 193 -12.86 -10.81 0.59
C GLN A 193 -12.48 -9.45 1.15
N ILE A 194 -11.57 -8.71 0.50
CA ILE A 194 -10.89 -7.56 1.10
C ILE A 194 -11.46 -6.21 0.65
N ARG A 195 -12.11 -6.16 -0.52
CA ARG A 195 -12.66 -4.92 -1.10
C ARG A 195 -14.15 -4.79 -0.97
N LYS A 196 -14.84 -5.84 -0.49
CA LYS A 196 -16.29 -5.87 -0.39
C LYS A 196 -16.75 -6.26 1.00
N ARG A 197 -17.94 -5.77 1.35
CA ARG A 197 -18.63 -6.07 2.59
C ARG A 197 -20.11 -6.31 2.34
N ASP A 198 -20.72 -7.15 3.16
CA ASP A 198 -22.17 -7.33 3.16
C ASP A 198 -22.84 -6.09 3.77
N ALA A 199 -23.96 -5.67 3.17
CA ALA A 199 -24.73 -4.51 3.57
C ALA A 199 -26.22 -4.82 3.50
N LYS A 200 -26.98 -4.20 4.40
CA LYS A 200 -28.42 -4.37 4.55
C LYS A 200 -29.10 -3.02 4.59
N ILE A 201 -30.00 -2.77 3.65
CA ILE A 201 -30.91 -1.62 3.68
C ILE A 201 -32.21 -2.06 4.33
N ARG A 202 -32.62 -1.40 5.43
CA ARG A 202 -33.88 -1.65 6.13
C ARG A 202 -34.82 -0.47 5.93
N ILE A 203 -36.04 -0.75 5.49
CA ILE A 203 -37.11 0.25 5.37
C ILE A 203 -38.18 0.01 6.43
N VAL A 204 -38.49 1.06 7.18
CA VAL A 204 -39.48 1.03 8.27
C VAL A 204 -40.53 2.14 8.13
N ASP A 205 -41.71 1.92 8.70
CA ASP A 205 -42.73 2.96 8.84
C ASP A 205 -42.40 3.93 9.98
N SER A 206 -43.26 4.92 10.20
CA SER A 206 -43.12 5.90 11.30
C SER A 206 -43.21 5.30 12.71
N ASN A 207 -43.62 4.04 12.84
CA ASN A 207 -43.67 3.28 14.09
C ASN A 207 -42.54 2.23 14.17
N ASN A 208 -41.50 2.35 13.34
CA ASN A 208 -40.37 1.41 13.24
C ASN A 208 -40.78 -0.01 12.84
N LYS A 209 -41.95 -0.19 12.19
CA LYS A 209 -42.37 -1.49 11.67
C LYS A 209 -41.78 -1.72 10.28
N PRO A 210 -41.29 -2.92 9.97
CA PRO A 210 -40.78 -3.24 8.64
C PRO A 210 -41.79 -3.02 7.52
N VAL A 211 -41.31 -2.50 6.40
CA VAL A 211 -42.13 -2.30 5.19
C VAL A 211 -41.56 -3.14 4.06
N SER A 212 -42.33 -4.14 3.63
CA SER A 212 -41.98 -5.05 2.52
C SER A 212 -42.39 -4.49 1.16
N GLY A 213 -41.75 -4.96 0.08
CA GLY A 213 -42.09 -4.59 -1.30
C GLY A 213 -41.68 -3.18 -1.71
N VAL A 214 -40.81 -2.51 -0.96
CA VAL A 214 -40.22 -1.22 -1.33
C VAL A 214 -39.10 -1.48 -2.33
N SER A 215 -39.10 -0.77 -3.47
CA SER A 215 -38.04 -0.90 -4.47
C SER A 215 -36.80 -0.12 -4.04
N ILE A 216 -35.64 -0.76 -4.13
CA ILE A 216 -34.33 -0.22 -3.75
C ILE A 216 -33.41 -0.31 -4.97
N ASP A 217 -32.87 0.83 -5.40
CA ASP A 217 -31.78 0.89 -6.36
C ASP A 217 -30.50 1.36 -5.64
N VAL A 218 -29.45 0.56 -5.72
CA VAL A 218 -28.15 0.80 -5.09
C VAL A 218 -27.13 1.09 -6.17
N ARG A 219 -26.54 2.28 -6.12
CA ARG A 219 -25.48 2.70 -7.04
C ARG A 219 -24.28 3.20 -6.27
N GLN A 220 -23.15 2.52 -6.40
CA GLN A 220 -21.87 3.06 -5.95
C GLN A 220 -21.50 4.27 -6.79
N VAL A 221 -21.10 5.36 -6.13
CA VAL A 221 -20.75 6.64 -6.76
C VAL A 221 -19.31 7.08 -6.48
N LYS A 222 -18.66 6.50 -5.47
CA LYS A 222 -17.21 6.66 -5.22
C LYS A 222 -16.59 5.37 -4.71
N HIS A 223 -15.32 5.15 -5.02
CA HIS A 223 -14.53 4.04 -4.47
C HIS A 223 -13.77 4.48 -3.21
N GLU A 224 -13.64 3.56 -2.24
CA GLU A 224 -12.68 3.74 -1.13
C GLU A 224 -11.24 3.60 -1.63
N PHE A 225 -10.99 2.63 -2.51
CA PHE A 225 -9.69 2.40 -3.14
C PHE A 225 -9.36 3.51 -4.14
N GLY A 226 -8.13 4.03 -4.10
CA GLY A 226 -7.72 5.13 -4.96
C GLY A 226 -7.50 4.71 -6.41
N PHE A 227 -8.34 5.18 -7.33
CA PHE A 227 -8.08 5.12 -8.76
C PHE A 227 -7.85 6.54 -9.30
N GLY A 228 -6.68 6.78 -9.90
CA GLY A 228 -6.32 8.11 -10.39
C GLY A 228 -5.40 8.13 -11.60
N SER A 229 -5.08 9.34 -12.04
CA SER A 229 -4.10 9.58 -13.10
C SER A 229 -3.36 10.90 -12.94
N ALA A 230 -2.20 11.03 -13.59
CA ALA A 230 -1.52 12.30 -13.74
C ALA A 230 -2.35 13.29 -14.56
N ILE A 231 -2.41 14.54 -14.08
CA ILE A 231 -3.07 15.68 -14.71
C ILE A 231 -2.04 16.79 -14.96
N THR A 232 -2.26 17.58 -16.00
CA THR A 232 -1.27 18.51 -16.54
C THR A 232 -1.92 19.75 -17.14
N MET A 233 -1.23 20.89 -17.07
CA MET A 233 -1.65 22.14 -17.71
C MET A 233 -1.74 22.03 -19.23
N ASN A 234 -0.97 21.13 -19.85
CA ASN A 234 -1.04 20.92 -21.30
C ASN A 234 -2.39 20.30 -21.72
N GLY A 235 -2.98 19.45 -20.87
CA GLY A 235 -4.23 18.76 -21.14
C GLY A 235 -5.47 19.51 -20.65
N ILE A 236 -5.37 20.25 -19.55
CA ILE A 236 -6.54 20.80 -18.83
C ILE A 236 -7.40 21.79 -19.63
N HIS A 237 -6.85 22.36 -20.72
CA HIS A 237 -7.59 23.30 -21.57
C HIS A 237 -8.42 22.61 -22.67
N ASP A 238 -8.26 21.30 -22.88
CA ASP A 238 -9.11 20.53 -23.80
C ASP A 238 -10.31 19.94 -23.03
N PRO A 239 -11.56 20.30 -23.39
CA PRO A 239 -12.74 19.78 -22.69
C PRO A 239 -12.82 18.24 -22.75
N ARG A 240 -12.35 17.60 -23.83
CA ARG A 240 -12.36 16.13 -23.96
C ARG A 240 -11.41 15.48 -22.94
N TYR A 241 -10.27 16.10 -22.69
CA TYR A 241 -9.31 15.67 -21.67
C TYR A 241 -9.96 15.74 -20.28
N THR A 242 -10.53 16.88 -19.94
CA THR A 242 -11.15 17.10 -18.62
C THR A 242 -12.39 16.24 -18.38
N GLU A 243 -13.20 16.00 -19.42
CA GLU A 243 -14.37 15.12 -19.34
C GLU A 243 -13.97 13.65 -19.21
N PHE A 244 -12.98 13.20 -19.98
CA PHE A 244 -12.43 11.86 -19.81
C PHE A 244 -11.87 11.69 -18.40
N PHE A 245 -11.08 12.65 -17.91
CA PHE A 245 -10.48 12.56 -16.58
C PHE A 245 -11.55 12.42 -15.49
N LYS A 246 -12.52 13.34 -15.46
CA LYS A 246 -13.60 13.38 -14.47
C LYS A 246 -14.45 12.11 -14.45
N ASN A 247 -14.65 11.48 -15.60
CA ASN A 247 -15.49 10.28 -15.71
C ASN A 247 -14.74 8.98 -15.34
N ASN A 248 -13.41 9.01 -15.19
CA ASN A 248 -12.59 7.81 -15.05
C ASN A 248 -11.68 7.79 -13.81
N TYR A 249 -11.48 8.93 -13.14
CA TYR A 249 -10.51 9.06 -12.06
C TYR A 249 -11.06 9.86 -10.87
N GLU A 250 -10.83 9.36 -9.65
CA GLU A 250 -11.20 10.01 -8.39
C GLU A 250 -10.01 10.68 -7.69
N TRP A 251 -8.80 10.36 -8.17
CA TRP A 251 -7.54 10.91 -7.69
C TRP A 251 -6.73 11.53 -8.83
N ALA A 252 -5.99 12.58 -8.50
CA ALA A 252 -5.05 13.23 -9.39
C ALA A 252 -3.67 13.36 -8.74
N VAL A 253 -2.65 13.40 -9.59
CA VAL A 253 -1.29 13.85 -9.27
C VAL A 253 -0.87 14.84 -10.35
N PHE A 254 -0.14 15.88 -10.01
CA PHE A 254 0.32 16.84 -11.02
C PHE A 254 1.59 16.32 -11.67
N GLU A 255 1.58 16.19 -13.00
CA GLU A 255 2.69 15.59 -13.75
C GLU A 255 4.01 16.33 -13.50
N ASN A 256 3.94 17.67 -13.47
CA ASN A 256 5.11 18.54 -13.27
C ASN A 256 4.85 19.74 -12.36
N GLU A 257 3.60 20.16 -12.20
CA GLU A 257 3.26 21.51 -11.75
C GLU A 257 3.58 21.76 -10.27
N ALA A 258 3.75 20.71 -9.47
CA ALA A 258 4.16 20.81 -8.06
C ALA A 258 5.67 20.57 -7.82
N LYS A 259 6.44 20.18 -8.85
CA LYS A 259 7.89 19.92 -8.74
C LYS A 259 8.68 21.21 -8.57
N TRP A 260 9.85 21.12 -7.91
CA TRP A 260 10.62 22.32 -7.51
C TRP A 260 11.04 23.17 -8.72
N TYR A 261 11.52 22.56 -9.80
CA TYR A 261 11.88 23.28 -11.02
C TYR A 261 10.70 24.03 -11.67
N SER A 262 9.47 23.57 -11.46
CA SER A 262 8.27 24.24 -11.99
C SER A 262 7.85 25.45 -11.15
N ASN A 263 8.02 25.36 -9.82
CA ASN A 263 7.57 26.43 -8.93
C ASN A 263 8.64 27.48 -8.62
N GLU A 264 9.92 27.18 -8.83
CA GLU A 264 11.03 28.09 -8.52
C GLU A 264 12.15 27.95 -9.56
N SER A 265 11.86 28.30 -10.81
CA SER A 265 12.83 28.23 -11.91
C SER A 265 14.04 29.18 -11.73
N SER A 266 13.89 30.20 -10.89
CA SER A 266 14.95 31.11 -10.45
C SER A 266 14.85 31.34 -8.94
N GLN A 267 15.99 31.38 -8.24
CA GLN A 267 16.04 31.44 -6.78
C GLN A 267 15.22 32.62 -6.23
N GLY A 268 14.32 32.33 -5.29
CA GLY A 268 13.46 33.30 -4.63
C GLY A 268 12.26 33.78 -5.44
N ASN A 269 12.10 33.33 -6.71
CA ASN A 269 10.95 33.65 -7.54
C ASN A 269 9.97 32.46 -7.57
N VAL A 270 9.23 32.31 -6.47
CA VAL A 270 8.29 31.20 -6.28
C VAL A 270 6.92 31.52 -6.89
N SER A 271 6.36 30.58 -7.65
CA SER A 271 4.99 30.64 -8.16
C SER A 271 4.32 29.27 -8.18
N TYR A 272 3.12 29.21 -7.62
CA TYR A 272 2.26 28.01 -7.61
C TYR A 272 1.07 28.12 -8.56
N ALA A 273 1.00 29.15 -9.42
CA ALA A 273 -0.20 29.49 -10.19
C ALA A 273 -0.77 28.31 -11.01
N ASN A 274 0.09 27.53 -11.67
CA ASN A 274 -0.33 26.36 -12.45
C ASN A 274 -0.85 25.23 -11.55
N ALA A 275 -0.15 24.93 -10.45
CA ALA A 275 -0.58 23.92 -9.49
C ALA A 275 -1.88 24.32 -8.77
N ASP A 276 -2.04 25.59 -8.42
CA ASP A 276 -3.29 26.11 -7.83
C ASP A 276 -4.45 26.02 -8.84
N TYR A 277 -4.21 26.29 -10.13
CA TYR A 277 -5.22 26.12 -11.16
C TYR A 277 -5.69 24.67 -11.28
N LEU A 278 -4.76 23.72 -11.38
CA LEU A 278 -5.08 22.29 -11.42
C LEU A 278 -5.78 21.83 -10.15
N TYR A 279 -5.33 22.28 -8.97
CA TYR A 279 -5.97 21.95 -7.71
C TYR A 279 -7.42 22.44 -7.65
N ASN A 280 -7.66 23.70 -8.02
CA ASN A 280 -9.02 24.26 -7.99
C ASN A 280 -9.95 23.48 -8.92
N TRP A 281 -9.49 23.13 -10.12
CA TRP A 281 -10.26 22.28 -11.03
C TRP A 281 -10.56 20.90 -10.42
N CYS A 282 -9.57 20.26 -9.78
CA CYS A 282 -9.78 18.98 -9.09
C CYS A 282 -10.81 19.12 -7.96
N ALA A 283 -10.68 20.15 -7.12
CA ALA A 283 -11.56 20.39 -5.99
C ALA A 283 -13.02 20.66 -6.42
N GLU A 284 -13.23 21.46 -7.48
CA GLU A 284 -14.54 21.71 -8.07
C GLU A 284 -15.22 20.45 -8.61
N ASN A 285 -14.43 19.46 -9.01
CA ASN A 285 -14.92 18.18 -9.53
C ASN A 285 -14.84 17.03 -8.50
N GLY A 286 -14.53 17.34 -7.24
CA GLY A 286 -14.49 16.34 -6.16
C GLY A 286 -13.37 15.31 -6.28
N ILE A 287 -12.29 15.65 -6.99
CA ILE A 287 -11.10 14.81 -7.23
C ILE A 287 -10.06 15.09 -6.15
N LYS A 288 -9.58 14.03 -5.49
CA LYS A 288 -8.54 14.10 -4.46
C LYS A 288 -7.16 14.29 -5.11
N VAL A 289 -6.23 14.96 -4.43
CA VAL A 289 -4.91 15.25 -5.02
C VAL A 289 -3.77 14.72 -4.16
N ARG A 290 -2.79 14.07 -4.83
CA ARG A 290 -1.47 13.75 -4.27
C ARG A 290 -0.45 14.80 -4.74
N GLY A 291 0.38 15.29 -3.83
CA GLY A 291 1.50 16.18 -4.12
C GLY A 291 2.73 15.40 -4.58
N HIS A 292 3.20 15.71 -5.77
CA HIS A 292 4.41 15.13 -6.35
C HIS A 292 5.26 16.26 -6.97
N CYS A 293 6.40 16.61 -6.41
CA CYS A 293 6.99 16.15 -5.13
C CYS A 293 7.64 17.36 -4.42
N ILE A 294 7.95 17.24 -3.13
CA ILE A 294 8.65 18.31 -2.41
C ILE A 294 10.10 18.40 -2.92
N PHE A 295 10.79 17.25 -2.92
CA PHE A 295 12.16 17.05 -3.37
C PHE A 295 12.27 15.85 -4.33
N TRP A 296 13.30 15.84 -5.18
CA TRP A 296 13.58 14.76 -6.13
C TRP A 296 15.09 14.56 -6.26
N GLU A 297 15.64 13.42 -5.85
CA GLU A 297 17.10 13.26 -5.68
C GLU A 297 17.98 13.35 -6.93
N PRO A 298 17.61 12.90 -8.13
CA PRO A 298 18.50 12.97 -9.29
C PRO A 298 18.83 14.42 -9.68
N GLU A 299 20.12 14.72 -9.82
CA GLU A 299 20.64 16.08 -10.06
C GLU A 299 20.09 16.71 -11.35
N GLU A 300 19.73 15.92 -12.35
CA GLU A 300 19.20 16.41 -13.62
C GLU A 300 17.89 17.20 -13.43
N TRP A 301 17.06 16.81 -12.47
CA TRP A 301 15.76 17.41 -12.17
C TRP A 301 15.81 18.57 -11.16
N GLN A 302 16.98 18.92 -10.66
CA GLN A 302 17.11 20.06 -9.76
C GLN A 302 17.01 21.40 -10.52
N PRO A 303 16.41 22.46 -9.93
CA PRO A 303 16.49 23.80 -10.48
C PRO A 303 17.95 24.19 -10.77
N SER A 304 18.23 24.78 -11.93
CA SER A 304 19.60 25.07 -12.37
C SER A 304 20.41 25.90 -11.37
N TRP A 305 19.76 26.81 -10.64
CA TRP A 305 20.39 27.66 -9.62
C TRP A 305 20.76 26.88 -8.34
N LEU A 306 20.12 25.73 -8.09
CA LEU A 306 20.35 24.90 -6.91
C LEU A 306 21.59 24.01 -7.08
N LYS A 307 21.91 23.58 -8.31
CA LYS A 307 22.95 22.56 -8.60
C LYS A 307 24.34 22.91 -8.04
N GLY A 308 24.66 24.20 -7.95
CA GLY A 308 25.93 24.69 -7.42
C GLY A 308 25.97 24.93 -5.91
N LEU A 309 24.85 24.76 -5.19
CA LEU A 309 24.79 24.99 -3.74
C LEU A 309 25.24 23.74 -2.96
N THR A 310 25.89 23.98 -1.82
CA THR A 310 26.29 22.96 -0.83
C THR A 310 26.21 23.55 0.59
N GLY A 311 26.35 22.71 1.62
CA GLY A 311 26.41 23.14 3.03
C GLY A 311 25.24 24.05 3.43
N ASP A 312 25.52 25.09 4.21
CA ASP A 312 24.52 26.01 4.75
C ASP A 312 23.65 26.68 3.67
N ALA A 313 24.21 26.95 2.48
CA ALA A 313 23.46 27.58 1.40
C ALA A 313 22.39 26.65 0.83
N LEU A 314 22.72 25.36 0.67
CA LEU A 314 21.77 24.34 0.23
C LEU A 314 20.73 24.05 1.32
N MET A 315 21.16 23.94 2.58
CA MET A 315 20.25 23.74 3.71
C MET A 315 19.21 24.87 3.79
N LYS A 316 19.64 26.12 3.64
CA LYS A 316 18.72 27.28 3.61
C LYS A 316 17.71 27.21 2.45
N ALA A 317 18.12 26.68 1.30
CA ALA A 317 17.22 26.50 0.16
C ALA A 317 16.19 25.38 0.42
N ILE A 318 16.61 24.28 1.05
CA ILE A 318 15.74 23.18 1.49
C ILE A 318 14.69 23.70 2.49
N ASP A 319 15.11 24.46 3.49
CA ASP A 319 14.21 25.05 4.48
C ASP A 319 13.21 26.00 3.82
N ALA A 320 13.69 26.90 2.95
CA ALA A 320 12.83 27.83 2.21
C ALA A 320 11.80 27.08 1.32
N ARG A 321 12.21 25.98 0.69
CA ARG A 321 11.30 25.14 -0.11
C ARG A 321 10.23 24.51 0.77
N LEU A 322 10.60 23.87 1.88
CA LEU A 322 9.67 23.25 2.83
C LEU A 322 8.68 24.27 3.38
N GLU A 323 9.18 25.40 3.89
CA GLU A 323 8.38 26.48 4.48
C GLU A 323 7.46 27.19 3.47
N SER A 324 7.75 27.07 2.17
CA SER A 324 6.93 27.60 1.10
C SER A 324 5.88 26.59 0.63
N VAL A 325 6.30 25.42 0.13
CA VAL A 325 5.40 24.51 -0.60
C VAL A 325 4.46 23.73 0.31
N VAL A 326 4.93 23.28 1.48
CA VAL A 326 4.14 22.42 2.37
C VAL A 326 2.98 23.21 2.98
N PRO A 327 3.19 24.39 3.60
CA PRO A 327 2.07 25.19 4.10
C PRO A 327 1.13 25.69 3.01
N HIS A 328 1.61 25.96 1.79
CA HIS A 328 0.77 26.44 0.68
C HIS A 328 -0.28 25.41 0.24
N PHE A 329 0.08 24.12 0.25
CA PHE A 329 -0.82 23.02 -0.12
C PHE A 329 -1.39 22.26 1.08
N ARG A 330 -1.21 22.76 2.30
CA ARG A 330 -1.79 22.15 3.50
C ARG A 330 -3.31 22.07 3.40
N GLY A 331 -3.85 20.87 3.62
CA GLY A 331 -5.28 20.56 3.48
C GLY A 331 -5.78 20.50 2.02
N LYS A 332 -4.89 20.71 1.04
CA LYS A 332 -5.18 20.55 -0.40
C LYS A 332 -4.67 19.19 -0.90
N PHE A 333 -3.40 18.88 -0.64
CA PHE A 333 -2.81 17.60 -1.02
C PHE A 333 -2.94 16.63 0.15
N LEU A 334 -3.61 15.49 -0.11
CA LEU A 334 -3.82 14.48 0.92
C LEU A 334 -2.56 13.66 1.17
N HIS A 335 -1.73 13.48 0.14
CA HIS A 335 -0.46 12.77 0.20
C HIS A 335 0.66 13.67 -0.30
N TRP A 336 1.89 13.44 0.17
CA TRP A 336 3.11 14.06 -0.35
C TRP A 336 4.18 13.01 -0.62
N ASP A 337 4.68 12.96 -1.85
CA ASP A 337 5.98 12.35 -2.13
C ASP A 337 7.05 13.34 -1.63
N VAL A 338 7.67 13.01 -0.49
CA VAL A 338 8.55 13.95 0.24
C VAL A 338 9.87 14.11 -0.49
N ASN A 339 10.56 13.00 -0.74
CA ASN A 339 11.80 12.99 -1.51
C ASN A 339 11.77 11.81 -2.48
N ASN A 340 11.62 12.13 -3.75
CA ASN A 340 11.44 11.15 -4.82
C ASN A 340 12.79 10.53 -5.20
N GLU A 341 12.81 9.22 -5.48
CA GLU A 341 13.93 8.49 -6.09
C GLU A 341 15.23 8.49 -5.30
N MET A 342 15.12 8.28 -3.98
CA MET A 342 16.27 8.23 -3.08
C MET A 342 17.17 7.00 -3.29
N LEU A 343 16.72 5.96 -3.99
CA LEU A 343 17.59 4.85 -4.39
C LEU A 343 18.50 5.22 -5.56
N HIS A 344 18.05 6.08 -6.47
CA HIS A 344 18.73 6.36 -7.74
C HIS A 344 19.38 7.74 -7.81
N GLY A 345 19.19 8.58 -6.79
CA GLY A 345 19.88 9.85 -6.66
C GLY A 345 20.38 10.09 -5.24
N ASP A 346 21.38 10.95 -5.13
CA ASP A 346 21.97 11.35 -3.86
C ASP A 346 22.33 12.85 -3.83
N PHE A 347 21.68 13.69 -4.65
CA PHE A 347 22.00 15.11 -4.74
C PHE A 347 22.06 15.79 -3.38
N PHE A 348 21.05 15.58 -2.53
CA PHE A 348 21.01 16.20 -1.20
C PHE A 348 21.93 15.45 -0.22
N LYS A 349 21.88 14.12 -0.22
CA LYS A 349 22.69 13.26 0.67
C LYS A 349 24.19 13.48 0.48
N SER A 350 24.69 13.51 -0.75
CA SER A 350 26.12 13.71 -1.06
C SER A 350 26.64 15.09 -0.63
N ARG A 351 25.76 16.10 -0.54
CA ARG A 351 26.13 17.49 -0.25
C ARG A 351 25.93 17.90 1.22
N LEU A 352 25.05 17.20 1.96
CA LEU A 352 24.69 17.52 3.35
C LEU A 352 24.85 16.34 4.32
N GLY A 353 25.15 15.15 3.82
CA GLY A 353 25.16 13.91 4.60
C GLY A 353 23.77 13.26 4.68
N GLU A 354 23.74 11.98 5.03
CA GLU A 354 22.53 11.15 5.05
C GLU A 354 21.41 11.64 6.00
N SER A 355 21.78 12.36 7.06
CA SER A 355 20.82 12.93 8.02
C SER A 355 19.82 13.92 7.40
N ILE A 356 20.06 14.39 6.18
CA ILE A 356 19.12 15.27 5.47
C ILE A 356 17.81 14.56 5.12
N TRP A 357 17.83 13.26 4.84
CA TRP A 357 16.60 12.56 4.46
C TRP A 357 15.60 12.52 5.63
N PRO A 358 15.94 12.01 6.84
CA PRO A 358 15.00 12.04 7.96
C PRO A 358 14.57 13.47 8.34
N TYR A 359 15.47 14.47 8.18
CA TYR A 359 15.12 15.87 8.40
C TYR A 359 13.99 16.35 7.49
N MET A 360 14.04 16.04 6.19
CA MET A 360 13.00 16.44 5.22
C MET A 360 11.62 15.89 5.61
N PHE A 361 11.55 14.61 6.00
CA PHE A 361 10.29 13.98 6.45
C PHE A 361 9.77 14.62 7.73
N LYS A 362 10.64 14.77 8.75
CA LYS A 362 10.25 15.38 10.02
C LYS A 362 9.75 16.81 9.83
N ARG A 363 10.44 17.62 9.02
CA ARG A 363 10.05 19.01 8.78
C ARG A 363 8.77 19.11 7.95
N ALA A 364 8.56 18.22 6.99
CA ALA A 364 7.28 18.14 6.26
C ALA A 364 6.11 17.84 7.21
N ARG A 365 6.25 16.86 8.11
CA ARG A 365 5.25 16.53 9.14
C ARG A 365 4.93 17.70 10.06
N GLU A 366 5.95 18.44 10.50
CA GLU A 366 5.76 19.62 11.36
C GLU A 366 4.94 20.72 10.68
N LEU A 367 5.13 20.90 9.36
CA LEU A 367 4.46 21.94 8.58
C LEU A 367 3.04 21.53 8.15
N ASP A 368 2.83 20.25 7.86
CA ASP A 368 1.51 19.67 7.59
C ASP A 368 1.33 18.30 8.29
N PRO A 369 0.74 18.29 9.50
CA PRO A 369 0.52 17.05 10.24
C PRO A 369 -0.56 16.14 9.65
N ASP A 370 -1.42 16.67 8.76
CA ASP A 370 -2.62 15.98 8.28
C ASP A 370 -2.37 15.24 6.95
N ALA A 371 -1.37 15.66 6.17
CA ALA A 371 -0.98 14.98 4.94
C ALA A 371 -0.23 13.67 5.21
N LYS A 372 -0.51 12.62 4.43
CA LYS A 372 0.26 11.38 4.48
C LYS A 372 1.61 11.56 3.75
N LEU A 373 2.70 11.19 4.39
CA LEU A 373 4.05 11.32 3.84
C LEU A 373 4.52 10.01 3.21
N PHE A 374 4.94 10.10 1.95
CA PHE A 374 5.36 8.97 1.13
C PHE A 374 6.85 9.04 0.81
N VAL A 375 7.51 7.88 0.89
CA VAL A 375 8.66 7.57 0.03
C VAL A 375 8.11 7.18 -1.35
N ASN A 376 8.82 7.47 -2.44
CA ASN A 376 8.40 7.09 -3.79
C ASN A 376 9.60 6.77 -4.67
N ASP A 377 9.60 5.61 -5.33
CA ASP A 377 10.73 5.16 -6.14
C ASP A 377 10.34 4.22 -7.30
N TYR A 378 11.18 4.16 -8.33
CA TYR A 378 10.99 3.29 -9.50
C TYR A 378 11.73 1.96 -9.35
N ASN A 379 11.54 1.04 -10.30
CA ASN A 379 12.13 -0.31 -10.32
C ASN A 379 11.78 -1.26 -9.16
N ILE A 380 11.00 -0.81 -8.16
CA ILE A 380 10.66 -1.60 -6.97
C ILE A 380 9.82 -2.83 -7.30
N ILE A 381 8.71 -2.62 -8.02
CA ILE A 381 7.82 -3.71 -8.45
C ILE A 381 8.07 -4.15 -9.90
N THR A 382 8.83 -3.36 -10.66
CA THR A 382 9.20 -3.63 -12.06
C THR A 382 10.45 -4.52 -12.16
N TYR A 383 11.45 -4.29 -11.32
CA TYR A 383 12.71 -5.04 -11.28
C TYR A 383 13.07 -5.49 -9.85
N VAL A 384 14.36 -5.65 -9.53
CA VAL A 384 14.85 -6.40 -8.35
C VAL A 384 15.28 -5.51 -7.18
N GLU A 385 14.77 -4.28 -7.09
CA GLU A 385 15.26 -3.29 -6.12
C GLU A 385 14.48 -3.25 -4.79
N GLY A 386 13.45 -4.07 -4.64
CA GLY A 386 12.59 -4.10 -3.46
C GLY A 386 13.33 -4.23 -2.13
N ASP A 387 14.36 -5.09 -2.03
CA ASP A 387 15.11 -5.25 -0.78
C ASP A 387 16.00 -4.04 -0.44
N ALA A 388 16.54 -3.35 -1.45
CA ALA A 388 17.28 -2.11 -1.22
C ALA A 388 16.33 -1.01 -0.72
N TYR A 389 15.11 -0.98 -1.26
CA TYR A 389 14.10 -0.03 -0.84
C TYR A 389 13.61 -0.29 0.59
N ILE A 390 13.35 -1.54 0.95
CA ILE A 390 12.99 -1.94 2.31
C ILE A 390 14.05 -1.48 3.30
N ARG A 391 15.33 -1.77 3.04
CA ARG A 391 16.44 -1.31 3.91
C ARG A 391 16.50 0.20 4.03
N GLN A 392 16.32 0.94 2.93
CA GLN A 392 16.29 2.40 2.97
C GLN A 392 15.13 2.92 3.84
N ILE A 393 13.94 2.33 3.71
CA ILE A 393 12.76 2.70 4.51
C ILE A 393 12.99 2.38 5.98
N GLU A 394 13.48 1.19 6.32
CA GLU A 394 13.83 0.80 7.69
C GLU A 394 14.85 1.77 8.29
N TRP A 395 15.89 2.13 7.55
CA TRP A 395 16.88 3.10 7.99
C TRP A 395 16.26 4.48 8.23
N LEU A 396 15.37 4.96 7.36
CA LEU A 396 14.65 6.22 7.54
C LEU A 396 13.80 6.21 8.83
N LEU A 397 13.04 5.13 9.05
CA LEU A 397 12.22 4.95 10.25
C LEU A 397 13.08 4.92 11.52
N GLN A 398 14.19 4.17 11.51
CA GLN A 398 15.14 4.11 12.63
C GLN A 398 15.77 5.46 12.95
N ASN A 399 15.91 6.34 11.95
CA ASN A 399 16.45 7.68 12.10
C ASN A 399 15.37 8.76 12.28
N GLY A 400 14.13 8.37 12.56
CA GLY A 400 13.06 9.27 12.99
C GLY A 400 12.26 9.92 11.87
N ALA A 401 12.35 9.42 10.64
CA ALA A 401 11.41 9.79 9.59
C ALA A 401 10.02 9.20 9.90
N GLU A 402 8.98 10.00 9.74
CA GLU A 402 7.59 9.52 9.78
C GLU A 402 7.12 9.25 8.35
N ILE A 403 6.78 8.00 8.07
CA ILE A 403 6.35 7.53 6.74
C ILE A 403 4.98 6.87 6.89
N ASP A 404 3.99 7.37 6.15
CA ASP A 404 2.62 6.84 6.16
C ASP A 404 2.31 5.99 4.93
N GLY A 405 3.17 6.01 3.92
CA GLY A 405 2.94 5.33 2.66
C GLY A 405 4.21 5.02 1.88
N ILE A 406 4.15 3.93 1.13
CA ILE A 406 5.20 3.48 0.21
C ILE A 406 4.69 3.67 -1.22
N GLY A 407 5.32 4.54 -1.99
CA GLY A 407 5.07 4.73 -3.40
C GLY A 407 5.95 3.82 -4.24
N VAL A 408 5.34 3.05 -5.14
CA VAL A 408 6.04 2.26 -6.16
C VAL A 408 5.57 2.75 -7.52
N GLN A 409 6.45 3.40 -8.28
CA GLN A 409 6.05 4.10 -9.52
C GLN A 409 5.31 3.16 -10.48
N GLY A 410 5.91 2.02 -10.81
CA GLY A 410 5.26 1.03 -11.67
C GLY A 410 5.35 1.38 -13.15
N HIS A 411 6.45 1.98 -13.58
CA HIS A 411 6.81 2.07 -15.00
C HIS A 411 7.30 0.71 -15.48
N PHE A 412 6.64 0.15 -16.51
CA PHE A 412 7.02 -1.12 -17.12
C PHE A 412 7.49 -0.91 -18.56
N ASP A 413 8.71 -1.35 -18.88
CA ASP A 413 9.21 -1.58 -20.25
C ASP A 413 9.01 -3.04 -20.70
N GLU A 414 8.81 -3.94 -19.73
CA GLU A 414 8.64 -5.38 -19.93
C GLU A 414 7.19 -5.83 -19.65
N ASP A 415 6.95 -7.13 -19.84
CA ASP A 415 5.69 -7.77 -19.49
C ASP A 415 5.40 -7.67 -17.98
N VAL A 416 4.14 -7.41 -17.65
CA VAL A 416 3.70 -7.42 -16.25
C VAL A 416 3.35 -8.87 -15.87
N GLU A 417 4.30 -9.55 -15.25
CA GLU A 417 4.14 -10.89 -14.67
C GLU A 417 3.37 -10.80 -13.33
N PRO A 418 2.11 -11.27 -13.25
CA PRO A 418 1.23 -10.97 -12.12
C PRO A 418 1.72 -11.55 -10.78
N LEU A 419 2.25 -12.77 -10.79
CA LEU A 419 2.77 -13.39 -9.56
C LEU A 419 4.12 -12.82 -9.13
N VAL A 420 4.93 -12.33 -10.07
CA VAL A 420 6.17 -11.60 -9.77
C VAL A 420 5.84 -10.28 -9.07
N VAL A 421 4.89 -9.51 -9.61
CA VAL A 421 4.40 -8.27 -8.98
C VAL A 421 3.81 -8.56 -7.60
N LYS A 422 2.97 -9.61 -7.48
CA LYS A 422 2.40 -10.02 -6.19
C LYS A 422 3.51 -10.30 -5.16
N ALA A 423 4.53 -11.08 -5.52
CA ALA A 423 5.62 -11.41 -4.61
C ALA A 423 6.41 -10.18 -4.16
N ARG A 424 6.64 -9.22 -5.06
CA ARG A 424 7.31 -7.95 -4.72
C ARG A 424 6.46 -7.07 -3.80
N LEU A 425 5.14 -7.04 -4.00
CA LEU A 425 4.21 -6.35 -3.10
C LEU A 425 4.11 -7.05 -1.73
N ASP A 426 4.07 -8.38 -1.70
CA ASP A 426 4.10 -9.17 -0.47
C ASP A 426 5.38 -8.86 0.33
N ASN A 427 6.52 -8.73 -0.35
CA ASN A 427 7.81 -8.37 0.26
C ASN A 427 7.76 -6.98 0.92
N LEU A 428 7.25 -5.97 0.21
CA LEU A 428 7.10 -4.61 0.76
C LEU A 428 6.10 -4.56 1.92
N ALA A 429 5.04 -5.35 1.86
CA ALA A 429 3.98 -5.37 2.87
C ALA A 429 4.47 -5.85 4.25
N THR A 430 5.64 -6.49 4.33
CA THR A 430 6.29 -6.85 5.59
C THR A 430 6.60 -5.64 6.48
N LEU A 431 6.74 -4.44 5.88
CA LEU A 431 6.92 -3.18 6.60
C LEU A 431 5.66 -2.72 7.36
N GLY A 432 4.48 -3.27 7.02
CA GLY A 432 3.21 -2.87 7.64
C GLY A 432 2.75 -1.45 7.27
N ILE A 433 3.38 -0.82 6.28
CA ILE A 433 3.03 0.52 5.77
C ILE A 433 2.21 0.37 4.48
N PRO A 434 1.10 1.13 4.31
CA PRO A 434 0.31 1.09 3.08
C PRO A 434 1.12 1.38 1.81
N ILE A 435 0.79 0.68 0.72
CA ILE A 435 1.45 0.79 -0.57
C ILE A 435 0.53 1.49 -1.58
N TRP A 436 1.09 2.34 -2.42
CA TRP A 436 0.43 2.92 -3.59
C TRP A 436 1.27 2.63 -4.83
N VAL A 437 0.61 2.16 -5.90
CA VAL A 437 1.21 2.24 -7.24
C VAL A 437 1.02 3.67 -7.73
N THR A 438 2.09 4.44 -7.86
CA THR A 438 2.02 5.90 -7.93
C THR A 438 2.10 6.46 -9.34
N GLU A 439 2.62 5.71 -10.31
CA GLU A 439 2.96 6.22 -11.65
C GLU A 439 2.81 5.14 -12.74
N TYR A 440 1.79 4.27 -12.65
CA TYR A 440 1.68 3.16 -13.58
C TYR A 440 1.62 3.61 -15.04
N ASP A 441 2.52 3.04 -15.84
CA ASP A 441 2.36 2.91 -17.28
C ASP A 441 3.12 1.69 -17.80
N SER A 442 2.69 1.17 -18.95
CA SER A 442 3.37 0.07 -19.65
C SER A 442 3.56 0.45 -21.11
N LYS A 443 4.81 0.36 -21.59
CA LYS A 443 5.16 0.80 -22.94
C LYS A 443 5.38 -0.37 -23.88
N THR A 444 4.49 -0.53 -24.85
CA THR A 444 4.68 -1.45 -25.98
C THR A 444 3.78 -1.06 -27.16
N PRO A 445 4.26 -1.18 -28.41
CA PRO A 445 3.45 -0.88 -29.59
C PRO A 445 2.24 -1.82 -29.77
N ASP A 446 2.24 -3.00 -29.12
CA ASP A 446 1.08 -3.89 -29.12
C ASP A 446 0.05 -3.45 -28.07
N VAL A 447 -1.04 -2.85 -28.54
CA VAL A 447 -2.14 -2.39 -27.67
C VAL A 447 -2.84 -3.52 -26.89
N ASN A 448 -2.87 -4.75 -27.43
CA ASN A 448 -3.45 -5.88 -26.69
C ASN A 448 -2.53 -6.30 -25.55
N LYS A 449 -1.22 -6.25 -25.78
CA LYS A 449 -0.25 -6.51 -24.72
C LYS A 449 -0.29 -5.44 -23.63
N ARG A 450 -0.47 -4.16 -24.00
CA ARG A 450 -0.74 -3.10 -23.00
C ARG A 450 -2.01 -3.35 -22.20
N ALA A 451 -3.07 -3.82 -22.84
CA ALA A 451 -4.31 -4.19 -22.15
C ALA A 451 -4.09 -5.35 -21.17
N GLU A 452 -3.33 -6.36 -21.56
CA GLU A 452 -2.93 -7.47 -20.68
C GLU A 452 -2.10 -6.99 -19.50
N ASN A 453 -1.05 -6.21 -19.75
CA ASN A 453 -0.19 -5.64 -18.69
C ASN A 453 -0.98 -4.79 -17.69
N LEU A 454 -1.93 -3.98 -18.20
CA LEU A 454 -2.84 -3.19 -17.36
C LEU A 454 -3.70 -4.07 -16.48
N GLU A 455 -4.34 -5.11 -17.03
CA GLU A 455 -5.14 -6.02 -16.21
C GLU A 455 -4.30 -6.75 -15.17
N ASN A 456 -3.13 -7.25 -15.55
CA ASN A 456 -2.24 -7.98 -14.64
C ASN A 456 -1.88 -7.12 -13.43
N LEU A 457 -1.42 -5.88 -13.64
CA LEU A 457 -1.07 -4.99 -12.54
C LEU A 457 -2.31 -4.59 -11.73
N TYR A 458 -3.35 -4.07 -12.39
CA TYR A 458 -4.51 -3.51 -11.68
C TYR A 458 -5.19 -4.58 -10.83
N ARG A 459 -5.35 -5.79 -11.35
CA ARG A 459 -6.01 -6.88 -10.61
C ARG A 459 -5.16 -7.35 -9.43
N ILE A 460 -3.84 -7.48 -9.61
CA ILE A 460 -2.94 -7.85 -8.51
C ILE A 460 -2.93 -6.77 -7.43
N ALA A 461 -2.69 -5.51 -7.80
CA ALA A 461 -2.67 -4.38 -6.88
C ALA A 461 -4.03 -4.21 -6.15
N PHE A 462 -5.15 -4.25 -6.86
CA PHE A 462 -6.48 -4.17 -6.24
C PHE A 462 -6.78 -5.38 -5.33
N SER A 463 -6.27 -6.58 -5.67
CA SER A 463 -6.40 -7.78 -4.84
C SER A 463 -5.43 -7.89 -3.67
N HIS A 464 -4.50 -6.93 -3.52
CA HIS A 464 -3.45 -6.99 -2.50
C HIS A 464 -3.86 -6.20 -1.24
N PRO A 465 -3.83 -6.80 -0.03
CA PRO A 465 -4.37 -6.18 1.18
C PRO A 465 -3.62 -4.92 1.64
N ALA A 466 -2.32 -4.82 1.36
CA ALA A 466 -1.52 -3.63 1.71
C ALA A 466 -1.59 -2.50 0.68
N VAL A 467 -2.16 -2.73 -0.51
CA VAL A 467 -2.25 -1.67 -1.54
C VAL A 467 -3.54 -0.87 -1.33
N GLU A 468 -3.46 0.45 -1.38
CA GLU A 468 -4.58 1.36 -1.15
C GLU A 468 -4.94 2.22 -2.37
N GLY A 469 -4.08 2.28 -3.39
CA GLY A 469 -4.40 3.01 -4.61
C GLY A 469 -3.44 2.76 -5.78
N ILE A 470 -3.91 3.13 -6.97
CA ILE A 470 -3.21 3.09 -8.24
C ILE A 470 -3.41 4.43 -8.96
N ILE A 471 -2.31 5.06 -9.35
CA ILE A 471 -2.28 6.27 -10.16
C ILE A 471 -1.60 5.93 -11.49
N MET A 472 -2.25 6.23 -12.60
CA MET A 472 -1.72 6.05 -13.96
C MET A 472 -0.95 7.30 -14.40
N TRP A 473 0.27 7.18 -14.93
CA TRP A 473 1.11 8.35 -15.27
C TRP A 473 0.84 8.93 -16.66
N GLY A 474 -0.40 9.40 -16.84
CA GLY A 474 -0.94 9.92 -18.09
C GLY A 474 -1.73 8.87 -18.86
N PHE A 475 -2.78 9.31 -19.56
CA PHE A 475 -3.71 8.39 -20.25
C PHE A 475 -3.84 8.67 -21.75
N TRP A 476 -3.52 9.88 -22.20
CA TRP A 476 -3.78 10.33 -23.58
C TRP A 476 -2.51 10.48 -24.40
N ALA A 477 -2.46 9.85 -25.57
CA ALA A 477 -1.30 9.84 -26.46
C ALA A 477 -0.86 11.24 -26.89
N GLY A 478 -1.79 12.19 -26.97
CA GLY A 478 -1.48 13.59 -27.28
C GLY A 478 -0.65 14.31 -26.21
N ASN A 479 -0.62 13.79 -24.98
CA ASN A 479 0.17 14.33 -23.89
C ASN A 479 0.55 13.20 -22.90
N HIS A 480 1.41 12.28 -23.35
CA HIS A 480 1.97 11.22 -22.52
C HIS A 480 3.50 11.24 -22.65
N TRP A 481 4.22 11.24 -21.52
CA TRP A 481 5.68 11.37 -21.49
C TRP A 481 6.44 10.25 -22.24
N ARG A 482 5.92 9.02 -22.22
CA ARG A 482 6.45 7.86 -23.00
C ARG A 482 5.87 7.72 -24.41
N GLY A 483 5.01 8.65 -24.85
CA GLY A 483 4.38 8.65 -26.18
C GLY A 483 3.17 7.72 -26.33
N GLN A 484 2.70 7.57 -27.57
CA GLN A 484 1.47 6.84 -27.90
C GLN A 484 1.47 5.37 -27.45
N ASP A 485 2.65 4.75 -27.40
CA ASP A 485 2.85 3.34 -27.05
C ASP A 485 2.77 3.10 -25.54
N ALA A 486 2.40 4.10 -24.73
CA ALA A 486 2.07 3.94 -23.32
C ALA A 486 0.62 4.40 -22.98
N ALA A 487 -0.01 5.14 -23.87
CA ALA A 487 -1.34 5.72 -23.65
C ALA A 487 -2.51 4.73 -23.80
N ILE A 488 -3.56 4.93 -23.02
CA ILE A 488 -4.81 4.15 -23.11
C ILE A 488 -5.88 4.82 -23.99
N VAL A 489 -5.65 6.08 -24.38
CA VAL A 489 -6.45 6.86 -25.33
C VAL A 489 -5.53 7.38 -26.43
N ASP A 490 -5.87 7.12 -27.68
CA ASP A 490 -5.08 7.52 -28.84
C ASP A 490 -5.19 9.03 -29.14
N HIS A 491 -4.36 9.52 -30.07
CA HIS A 491 -4.31 10.96 -30.42
C HIS A 491 -5.67 11.51 -30.88
N ASP A 492 -6.47 10.69 -31.54
CA ASP A 492 -7.79 11.04 -32.07
C ASP A 492 -8.94 10.83 -31.07
N TRP A 493 -8.63 10.56 -29.80
CA TRP A 493 -9.57 10.26 -28.71
C TRP A 493 -10.25 8.89 -28.79
N THR A 494 -9.76 8.00 -29.65
CA THR A 494 -10.16 6.60 -29.60
C THR A 494 -9.67 5.98 -28.29
N VAL A 495 -10.61 5.46 -27.48
CA VAL A 495 -10.29 4.61 -26.33
C VAL A 495 -9.81 3.27 -26.89
N ASN A 496 -8.52 3.00 -26.78
CA ASN A 496 -7.90 1.83 -27.39
C ASN A 496 -8.11 0.57 -26.51
N GLU A 497 -7.58 -0.59 -26.89
CA GLU A 497 -7.85 -1.84 -26.15
C GLU A 497 -7.39 -1.78 -24.68
N ALA A 498 -6.32 -1.05 -24.37
CA ALA A 498 -5.89 -0.85 -22.99
C ALA A 498 -6.88 0.04 -22.21
N GLY A 499 -7.39 1.11 -22.84
CA GLY A 499 -8.42 1.96 -22.24
C GLY A 499 -9.75 1.23 -22.04
N LYS A 500 -10.16 0.40 -23.00
CA LYS A 500 -11.35 -0.45 -22.86
C LYS A 500 -11.18 -1.46 -21.71
N ARG A 501 -9.99 -2.05 -21.57
CA ARG A 501 -9.69 -2.96 -20.44
C ARG A 501 -9.76 -2.23 -19.10
N TYR A 502 -9.19 -1.02 -18.99
CA TYR A 502 -9.31 -0.19 -17.79
C TYR A 502 -10.77 0.08 -17.41
N GLN A 503 -11.58 0.55 -18.37
CA GLN A 503 -13.00 0.82 -18.14
C GLN A 503 -13.79 -0.44 -17.78
N ALA A 504 -13.44 -1.59 -18.36
CA ALA A 504 -14.05 -2.87 -18.02
C ALA A 504 -13.75 -3.28 -16.56
N LEU A 505 -12.51 -3.07 -16.08
CA LEU A 505 -12.14 -3.34 -14.69
C LEU A 505 -12.87 -2.41 -13.71
N LEU A 506 -12.94 -1.10 -13.99
CA LEU A 506 -13.71 -0.19 -13.15
C LEU A 506 -15.19 -0.58 -13.08
N LYS A 507 -15.78 -0.96 -14.22
CA LYS A 507 -17.16 -1.45 -14.26
C LYS A 507 -17.33 -2.76 -13.47
N GLU A 508 -16.37 -3.67 -13.57
CA GLU A 508 -16.33 -4.91 -12.78
C GLU A 508 -16.27 -4.61 -11.27
N TRP A 509 -15.54 -3.56 -10.88
CA TRP A 509 -15.30 -3.19 -9.48
C TRP A 509 -16.23 -2.10 -8.94
N THR A 510 -17.34 -1.83 -9.64
CA THR A 510 -18.39 -0.89 -9.22
C THR A 510 -19.67 -1.64 -8.90
N THR A 511 -20.24 -1.39 -7.72
CA THR A 511 -21.49 -2.03 -7.30
C THR A 511 -22.70 -1.29 -7.85
N ILE A 512 -23.48 -1.96 -8.69
CA ILE A 512 -24.81 -1.52 -9.13
C ILE A 512 -25.77 -2.70 -8.98
N THR A 513 -26.78 -2.55 -8.13
CA THR A 513 -27.76 -3.61 -7.88
C THR A 513 -29.11 -3.03 -7.50
N SER A 514 -30.18 -3.78 -7.68
CA SER A 514 -31.51 -3.37 -7.26
C SER A 514 -32.37 -4.56 -6.86
N GLY A 515 -33.42 -4.27 -6.11
CA GLY A 515 -34.37 -5.29 -5.67
C GLY A 515 -35.51 -4.69 -4.86
N THR A 516 -36.20 -5.55 -4.12
CA THR A 516 -37.27 -5.13 -3.23
C THR A 516 -37.01 -5.63 -1.82
N THR A 517 -37.45 -4.86 -0.83
CA THR A 517 -37.37 -5.28 0.57
C THR A 517 -38.24 -6.51 0.84
N ASP A 518 -37.71 -7.47 1.58
CA ASP A 518 -38.39 -8.71 1.96
C ASP A 518 -39.46 -8.51 3.06
N SER A 519 -40.00 -9.61 3.59
CA SER A 519 -41.00 -9.58 4.69
C SER A 519 -40.51 -8.96 6.00
N THR A 520 -39.18 -8.85 6.18
CA THR A 520 -38.53 -8.18 7.31
C THR A 520 -38.18 -6.72 7.00
N GLY A 521 -38.64 -6.21 5.86
CA GLY A 521 -38.36 -4.85 5.37
C GLY A 521 -36.91 -4.64 4.98
N ALA A 522 -36.17 -5.71 4.67
CA ALA A 522 -34.74 -5.66 4.40
C ALA A 522 -34.42 -5.98 2.95
N PHE A 523 -33.39 -5.32 2.41
CA PHE A 523 -32.74 -5.65 1.15
C PHE A 523 -31.24 -5.84 1.41
N ASP A 524 -30.75 -7.04 1.17
CA ASP A 524 -29.35 -7.43 1.37
C ASP A 524 -28.56 -7.34 0.06
N PHE A 525 -27.35 -6.80 0.13
CA PHE A 525 -26.41 -6.79 -0.98
C PHE A 525 -24.97 -6.92 -0.49
N ARG A 526 -24.06 -7.30 -1.38
CA ARG A 526 -22.61 -7.30 -1.12
C ARG A 526 -21.95 -6.29 -2.05
N GLY A 527 -21.37 -5.24 -1.48
CA GLY A 527 -20.85 -4.10 -2.24
C GLY A 527 -19.36 -3.86 -2.00
N PHE A 528 -18.69 -3.27 -2.98
CA PHE A 528 -17.34 -2.72 -2.85
C PHE A 528 -17.30 -1.55 -1.86
N HIS A 529 -16.20 -1.37 -1.15
CA HIS A 529 -16.10 -0.25 -0.21
C HIS A 529 -16.13 1.10 -0.94
N GLY A 530 -16.84 2.06 -0.35
CA GLY A 530 -16.98 3.42 -0.87
C GLY A 530 -18.37 4.02 -0.65
N THR A 531 -18.64 5.11 -1.36
CA THR A 531 -19.87 5.89 -1.24
C THR A 531 -20.94 5.37 -2.18
N TYR A 532 -22.18 5.31 -1.70
CA TYR A 532 -23.34 4.86 -2.47
C TYR A 532 -24.47 5.88 -2.43
N GLU A 533 -25.22 5.95 -3.53
CA GLU A 533 -26.55 6.51 -3.57
C GLU A 533 -27.59 5.38 -3.60
N ILE A 534 -28.53 5.45 -2.68
CA ILE A 534 -29.63 4.51 -2.50
C ILE A 534 -30.93 5.22 -2.87
N THR A 535 -31.54 4.83 -3.99
CA THR A 535 -32.87 5.32 -4.36
C THR A 535 -33.92 4.40 -3.77
N VAL A 536 -34.82 4.95 -2.97
CA VAL A 536 -35.90 4.22 -2.31
C VAL A 536 -37.23 4.65 -2.92
N SER A 537 -37.95 3.69 -3.50
CA SER A 537 -39.25 3.91 -4.13
C SER A 537 -40.35 3.12 -3.40
N VAL A 538 -41.05 3.81 -2.50
CA VAL A 538 -42.18 3.26 -1.74
C VAL A 538 -43.46 3.38 -2.60
N PRO A 539 -44.26 2.31 -2.77
CA PRO A 539 -45.50 2.38 -3.53
C PRO A 539 -46.44 3.48 -3.03
N GLY A 540 -46.84 4.38 -3.95
CA GLY A 540 -47.74 5.49 -3.64
C GLY A 540 -47.08 6.72 -3.02
N LYS A 541 -45.74 6.79 -2.97
CA LYS A 541 -44.96 7.96 -2.56
C LYS A 541 -43.95 8.36 -3.64
N GLU A 542 -43.50 9.61 -3.57
CA GLU A 542 -42.37 10.06 -4.38
C GLU A 542 -41.07 9.36 -3.93
N PRO A 543 -40.21 8.91 -4.87
CA PRO A 543 -38.91 8.35 -4.52
C PRO A 543 -38.00 9.36 -3.82
N PHE A 544 -37.11 8.87 -2.96
CA PHE A 544 -36.06 9.68 -2.34
C PHE A 544 -34.69 8.99 -2.44
N VAL A 545 -33.62 9.78 -2.34
CA VAL A 545 -32.22 9.30 -2.42
C VAL A 545 -31.52 9.48 -1.07
N LYS A 546 -30.75 8.48 -0.66
CA LYS A 546 -29.88 8.52 0.52
C LYS A 546 -28.44 8.21 0.15
N THR A 547 -27.51 8.88 0.79
CA THR A 547 -26.08 8.58 0.67
C THR A 547 -25.63 7.72 1.84
N ILE A 548 -24.88 6.65 1.58
CA ILE A 548 -24.26 5.82 2.62
C ILE A 548 -22.77 5.59 2.30
N GLU A 549 -21.99 5.31 3.33
CA GLU A 549 -20.57 4.95 3.23
C GLU A 549 -20.38 3.49 3.65
N LEU A 550 -20.10 2.61 2.71
CA LEU A 550 -19.78 1.22 3.01
C LEU A 550 -18.28 1.09 3.22
N THR A 551 -17.83 1.06 4.46
CA THR A 551 -16.41 0.95 4.82
C THR A 551 -16.03 -0.47 5.21
N LYS A 552 -14.72 -0.75 5.13
CA LYS A 552 -14.14 -2.01 5.63
C LYS A 552 -14.56 -2.27 7.08
N GLY A 553 -14.99 -3.49 7.37
CA GLY A 553 -15.33 -3.89 8.73
C GLY A 553 -15.87 -5.32 8.80
N ASN A 554 -16.09 -5.80 10.02
CA ASN A 554 -16.59 -7.15 10.27
C ASN A 554 -18.12 -7.21 10.17
N GLY A 555 -18.65 -8.33 9.67
CA GLY A 555 -20.07 -8.57 9.55
C GLY A 555 -20.80 -7.63 8.58
N THR A 556 -22.13 -7.69 8.61
CA THR A 556 -23.02 -6.91 7.72
C THR A 556 -23.21 -5.49 8.24
N ALA A 557 -22.98 -4.48 7.40
CA ALA A 557 -23.33 -3.10 7.68
C ALA A 557 -24.86 -2.90 7.52
N VAL A 558 -25.52 -2.21 8.46
CA VAL A 558 -26.98 -2.05 8.44
C VAL A 558 -27.35 -0.57 8.39
N TYR A 559 -28.13 -0.18 7.38
CA TYR A 559 -28.62 1.18 7.17
C TYR A 559 -30.15 1.15 7.24
N THR A 560 -30.76 2.02 8.06
CA THR A 560 -32.22 2.05 8.24
C THR A 560 -32.81 3.38 7.81
N PHE A 561 -33.80 3.35 6.92
CA PHE A 561 -34.52 4.53 6.44
C PHE A 561 -36.02 4.41 6.75
N THR A 562 -36.67 5.54 7.05
CA THR A 562 -38.14 5.55 7.09
C THR A 562 -38.73 5.66 5.68
N VAL A 563 -39.98 5.23 5.51
CA VAL A 563 -40.76 5.40 4.28
C VAL A 563 -40.96 6.84 3.80
N ASP A 564 -40.67 7.85 4.62
CA ASP A 564 -40.77 9.26 4.26
C ASP A 564 -39.40 9.89 3.96
N GLY A 565 -38.34 9.08 3.89
CA GLY A 565 -36.99 9.56 3.61
C GLY A 565 -36.35 10.32 4.77
N THR A 566 -37.01 10.45 5.92
CA THR A 566 -36.31 10.77 7.16
C THR A 566 -35.43 9.59 7.53
N ASP A 567 -34.22 9.85 8.03
CA ASP A 567 -33.46 8.77 8.68
C ASP A 567 -34.35 8.26 9.80
N ALA A 568 -34.58 6.95 9.83
CA ALA A 568 -35.24 6.36 10.97
C ALA A 568 -34.27 6.63 12.10
N GLY A 569 -34.61 7.56 12.99
CA GLY A 569 -33.89 7.83 14.21
C GLY A 569 -33.91 6.59 15.09
N ASN A 570 -33.20 5.55 14.68
CA ASN A 570 -32.67 4.53 15.56
C ASN A 570 -31.35 5.09 16.02
N VAL A 571 -31.45 6.01 16.97
CA VAL A 571 -30.34 6.35 17.83
C VAL A 571 -29.89 5.06 18.48
N LEU A 572 -28.73 4.55 18.07
CA LEU A 572 -28.09 3.46 18.78
C LEU A 572 -27.54 4.05 20.07
N TYR A 573 -28.35 4.02 21.14
CA TYR A 573 -27.98 4.61 22.41
C TYR A 573 -26.68 3.97 22.92
N GLY A 574 -25.65 4.79 23.08
CA GLY A 574 -24.29 4.40 23.43
C GLY A 574 -23.28 4.45 22.28
N ASP A 575 -23.73 4.58 21.03
CA ASP A 575 -22.88 4.76 19.84
C ASP A 575 -22.75 6.27 19.54
N LEU A 576 -21.76 6.88 20.17
CA LEU A 576 -21.53 8.32 20.11
C LEU A 576 -20.77 8.73 18.85
N ASN A 577 -19.98 7.82 18.29
CA ASN A 577 -19.19 8.05 17.08
C ASN A 577 -19.91 7.59 15.79
N GLN A 578 -21.10 6.99 15.91
CA GLN A 578 -21.95 6.51 14.82
C GLN A 578 -21.29 5.43 13.96
N ASP A 579 -20.46 4.59 14.59
CA ASP A 579 -19.79 3.46 13.93
C ASP A 579 -20.65 2.18 13.90
N GLY A 580 -21.87 2.25 14.46
CA GLY A 580 -22.83 1.16 14.55
C GLY A 580 -22.56 0.21 15.72
N GLN A 581 -21.62 0.52 16.62
CA GLN A 581 -21.26 -0.28 17.79
C GLN A 581 -21.24 0.58 19.05
N VAL A 582 -21.52 -0.05 20.20
CA VAL A 582 -21.32 0.56 21.52
C VAL A 582 -20.05 -0.01 22.12
N SER A 583 -18.97 0.77 22.14
CA SER A 583 -17.61 0.32 22.42
C SER A 583 -16.85 1.23 23.40
N SER A 584 -15.59 0.88 23.69
CA SER A 584 -14.69 1.75 24.47
C SER A 584 -14.39 3.08 23.77
N THR A 585 -14.54 3.15 22.44
CA THR A 585 -14.34 4.38 21.66
C THR A 585 -15.43 5.41 22.00
N ASP A 586 -16.67 4.96 22.18
CA ASP A 586 -17.79 5.79 22.61
C ASP A 586 -17.62 6.30 24.03
N LEU A 587 -17.04 5.48 24.91
CA LEU A 587 -16.69 5.90 26.26
C LEU A 587 -15.63 7.02 26.25
N VAL A 588 -14.69 6.99 25.30
CA VAL A 588 -13.70 8.05 25.11
C VAL A 588 -14.37 9.31 24.54
N ALA A 589 -15.25 9.17 23.54
CA ALA A 589 -16.03 10.28 22.99
C ALA A 589 -16.86 10.99 24.07
N MET A 590 -17.58 10.22 24.91
CA MET A 590 -18.35 10.72 26.05
C MET A 590 -17.47 11.52 27.02
N LYS A 591 -16.29 11.00 27.39
CA LYS A 591 -15.37 11.71 28.29
C LYS A 591 -14.86 13.01 27.69
N ARG A 592 -14.50 13.01 26.41
CA ARG A 592 -14.00 14.21 25.72
C ARG A 592 -15.09 15.27 25.59
N TYR A 593 -16.33 14.86 25.32
CA TYR A 593 -17.50 15.73 25.30
C TYR A 593 -17.73 16.40 26.67
N LEU A 594 -17.75 15.62 27.76
CA LEU A 594 -17.90 16.15 29.12
C LEU A 594 -16.77 17.08 29.56
N LEU A 595 -15.57 16.91 29.00
CA LEU A 595 -14.41 17.77 29.22
C LEU A 595 -14.37 18.99 28.28
N LYS A 596 -15.36 19.18 27.40
CA LYS A 596 -15.45 20.26 26.40
C LYS A 596 -14.29 20.29 25.40
N ASN A 597 -13.71 19.13 25.11
CA ASN A 597 -12.61 18.95 24.15
C ASN A 597 -13.07 18.26 22.86
N PHE A 598 -14.38 18.08 22.69
CA PHE A 598 -15.02 17.41 21.56
C PHE A 598 -16.51 17.75 21.56
N GLU A 599 -17.09 18.00 20.40
CA GLU A 599 -18.54 18.24 20.23
C GLU A 599 -19.17 17.02 19.57
N LEU A 600 -20.34 16.61 20.05
CA LEU A 600 -21.13 15.54 19.45
C LEU A 600 -22.05 16.11 18.37
N SER A 601 -22.21 15.40 17.25
CA SER A 601 -23.20 15.75 16.23
C SER A 601 -24.62 15.39 16.68
N GLY A 602 -25.66 15.90 16.01
CA GLY A 602 -27.06 15.79 16.48
C GLY A 602 -27.49 14.37 16.92
N VAL A 603 -27.24 13.36 16.08
CA VAL A 603 -27.56 11.96 16.39
C VAL A 603 -26.65 11.39 17.50
N GLY A 604 -25.37 11.77 17.53
CA GLY A 604 -24.44 11.36 18.59
C GLY A 604 -24.75 12.00 19.95
N LEU A 605 -25.34 13.19 19.96
CA LEU A 605 -25.82 13.87 21.17
C LEU A 605 -27.07 13.17 21.72
N GLU A 606 -27.97 12.74 20.83
CA GLU A 606 -29.15 11.95 21.19
C GLU A 606 -28.73 10.54 21.69
N ALA A 607 -27.72 9.92 21.05
CA ALA A 607 -27.15 8.63 21.47
C ALA A 607 -26.42 8.69 22.82
N ALA A 608 -26.04 9.89 23.26
CA ALA A 608 -25.35 10.12 24.51
C ALA A 608 -26.29 10.35 25.72
N ASP A 609 -27.59 10.59 25.51
CA ASP A 609 -28.59 10.70 26.60
C ASP A 609 -29.09 9.30 27.00
N LEU A 610 -28.31 8.63 27.84
CA LEU A 610 -28.50 7.23 28.20
C LEU A 610 -29.48 7.01 29.36
N ASN A 611 -29.96 8.08 29.99
CA ASN A 611 -31.01 8.03 31.01
C ASN A 611 -32.31 8.75 30.60
N SER A 612 -32.35 9.30 29.38
CA SER A 612 -33.49 10.02 28.80
C SER A 612 -33.95 11.18 29.69
N ASP A 613 -33.01 11.93 30.27
CA ASP A 613 -33.28 13.13 31.07
C ASP A 613 -33.12 14.45 30.28
N GLY A 614 -32.69 14.34 29.01
CA GLY A 614 -32.45 15.46 28.10
C GLY A 614 -31.11 16.16 28.32
N LYS A 615 -30.19 15.61 29.13
CA LYS A 615 -28.87 16.19 29.40
C LYS A 615 -27.78 15.12 29.39
N VAL A 616 -26.82 15.26 28.48
CA VAL A 616 -25.61 14.44 28.49
C VAL A 616 -24.67 14.88 29.62
N ASN A 617 -24.53 14.07 30.66
CA ASN A 617 -23.75 14.37 31.85
C ASN A 617 -23.03 13.13 32.43
N SER A 618 -22.47 13.25 33.64
CA SER A 618 -21.72 12.15 34.28
C SER A 618 -22.58 10.91 34.53
N THR A 619 -23.91 11.05 34.59
CA THR A 619 -24.85 9.94 34.77
C THR A 619 -24.88 9.03 33.55
N ASP A 620 -24.86 9.61 32.34
CA ASP A 620 -24.80 8.86 31.08
C ASP A 620 -23.46 8.15 30.91
N LEU A 621 -22.35 8.81 31.29
CA LEU A 621 -21.03 8.18 31.30
C LEU A 621 -21.01 6.92 32.19
N VAL A 622 -21.70 6.94 33.32
CA VAL A 622 -21.83 5.78 34.21
C VAL A 622 -22.68 4.69 33.55
N ALA A 623 -23.82 5.04 32.92
CA ALA A 623 -24.65 4.08 32.20
C ALA A 623 -23.87 3.38 31.07
N LEU A 624 -23.14 4.15 30.24
CA LEU A 624 -22.29 3.61 29.17
C LEU A 624 -21.24 2.65 29.70
N LYS A 625 -20.55 3.04 30.79
CA LYS A 625 -19.54 2.19 31.43
C LYS A 625 -20.14 0.87 31.95
N ARG A 626 -21.31 0.92 32.58
CA ARG A 626 -22.00 -0.26 33.11
C ARG A 626 -22.45 -1.19 31.99
N PHE A 627 -22.91 -0.65 30.86
CA PHE A 627 -23.25 -1.43 29.67
C PHE A 627 -22.03 -2.15 29.09
N LEU A 628 -20.90 -1.44 28.92
CA LEU A 628 -19.65 -2.03 28.44
C LEU A 628 -19.07 -3.10 29.37
N LEU A 629 -19.31 -2.97 30.68
CA LEU A 629 -18.93 -3.96 31.70
C LEU A 629 -19.95 -5.11 31.83
N LYS A 630 -21.03 -5.10 31.04
CA LYS A 630 -22.13 -6.09 31.10
C LYS A 630 -22.82 -6.14 32.48
N GLU A 631 -22.86 -5.01 33.18
CA GLU A 631 -23.66 -4.85 34.41
C GLU A 631 -25.12 -4.50 34.11
N ILE A 632 -25.39 -4.03 32.89
CA ILE A 632 -26.72 -3.78 32.32
C ILE A 632 -26.71 -4.24 30.85
N ASP A 633 -27.85 -4.70 30.35
CA ASP A 633 -27.94 -5.36 29.04
C ASP A 633 -28.61 -4.50 27.95
N GLU A 634 -29.10 -3.31 28.30
CA GLU A 634 -29.80 -2.42 27.37
C GLU A 634 -29.53 -0.93 27.65
N LEU A 635 -29.59 -0.13 26.57
CA LEU A 635 -29.57 1.33 26.57
C LEU A 635 -30.71 1.85 25.67
N PRO A 636 -31.31 3.01 25.98
CA PRO A 636 -31.09 3.81 27.19
C PRO A 636 -31.73 3.12 28.41
N LEU A 637 -31.34 3.54 29.62
CA LEU A 637 -31.91 3.02 30.86
C LEU A 637 -33.42 3.30 30.91
N LYS A 638 -34.24 2.25 31.07
CA LYS A 638 -35.68 2.40 31.30
C LYS A 638 -35.93 3.11 32.64
N ARG A 639 -36.84 4.09 32.63
CA ARG A 639 -37.27 4.82 33.83
C ARG A 639 -38.03 3.95 34.82
#